data_AF-A0AAN7V8D3-F1
#
_entry.id   AF-A0AAN7V8D3-F1
#
_cell.length_a   1.000
_cell.length_b   1.000
_cell.length_c   1.000
_cell.angle_alpha   90.00
_cell.angle_beta   90.00
_cell.angle_gamma   90.00
#
_symmetry.space_group_name_H-M   'P 1'
#
loop_
_entity.id
_entity.type
_entity.pdbx_description
1 polymer ?
#
loop_
_entity_poly.entity_id
_entity_poly.type
_entity_poly.pdbx_seq_one_letter_code
_entity_poly.pdbx_strand_id
1 'polypeptide(L)'
;MTFGALLPCKECNGQFRFSKNGYECHGNLTEWSKCLTLVKEPPRAPPKIPEELAEQYNFLKKYKYVPRVRIVKDFQPKTDVKKEEDDDTGPKVQRDLPPLYNMEFVLLGSLLGSKDLKAKIVKLGGKVVTKIKQTVMAVISTEADVEKMGARMTDAFNADVHVVSESFLDEAPNYVGRIPELVRDKNICSWGSDPHTRLPPEPSSSVSTLKSKSGKMFSSVPGKVKVKVKGGTAVDPDSGMEDCAHVYISGKDKYTAVLGLTDIQKQKNSYYKLQLLESDVGKQYYLFRSWGRIGTTIGGNKLDNFPSLLEAKKQFNFFYEDKTGNRWQDRDSFVKVPNRMYPIDVDFGEEEETKLDLNLETPSKLKKGVQELIKLIFNVNNMKKVMLEFELDTEKMPLGKLSKSQLQSAYKVLAELQQLVESNAAEARFIDACNRFYTFVPHSFGTDNPPLINDLELIKKKIEMVDNLMELEVAYNLMKATGGDNTIDGHYDQLKTEIDILDHKSEEFEMIKKYVKNTHAATHSNYKLSVDEVFIIKRQGEEKRYKPFRKLHNRKLLWHGSRTTNYAGILSQGLRIAPPEAPVTGYMFGKGIYFADMVSKSANYCCTSSIDNTGLMLLSEVALGEMHELYNASYIEKLPKGKHSVKGVGRTEPDPKGTISLKDKTEVPLGKGIELERSKNTSLLYNEYIVYDVAQVNIKYLLKMKFRYQY
;
A
#
# COMPACT_ATOMS: atom_id res chain seq x y z
N MET A 1 -12.63 -15.80 -47.67
CA MET A 1 -13.37 -15.07 -48.72
C MET A 1 -14.81 -14.75 -48.29
N THR A 2 -15.59 -15.72 -47.80
CA THR A 2 -17.04 -15.59 -47.49
C THR A 2 -17.45 -14.35 -46.69
N PHE A 3 -16.71 -13.99 -45.64
CA PHE A 3 -17.06 -12.84 -44.79
C PHE A 3 -16.33 -11.55 -45.21
N GLY A 4 -15.31 -11.62 -46.05
CA GLY A 4 -14.40 -10.49 -46.31
C GLY A 4 -13.30 -10.33 -45.26
N ALA A 5 -12.36 -9.43 -45.54
CA ALA A 5 -11.24 -9.11 -44.68
C ALA A 5 -11.67 -8.16 -43.56
N LEU A 6 -11.29 -8.45 -42.32
CA LEU A 6 -11.58 -7.61 -41.17
C LEU A 6 -10.75 -6.32 -41.25
N LEU A 7 -11.41 -5.17 -41.18
CA LEU A 7 -10.71 -3.90 -41.04
C LEU A 7 -10.08 -3.78 -39.64
N PRO A 8 -9.01 -2.99 -39.49
CA PRO A 8 -8.42 -2.72 -38.19
C PRO A 8 -9.42 -2.11 -37.21
N CYS A 9 -9.19 -2.36 -35.92
CA CYS A 9 -9.94 -1.77 -34.81
C CYS A 9 -9.82 -0.25 -34.84
N LYS A 10 -10.94 0.45 -34.74
CA LYS A 10 -10.96 1.93 -34.77
C LYS A 10 -10.28 2.55 -33.55
N GLU A 11 -10.32 1.87 -32.40
CA GLU A 11 -9.76 2.38 -31.14
C GLU A 11 -8.24 2.28 -31.07
N CYS A 12 -7.65 1.20 -31.62
CA CYS A 12 -6.23 0.91 -31.42
C CYS A 12 -5.48 0.46 -32.69
N ASN A 13 -6.13 0.53 -33.85
CA ASN A 13 -5.64 0.03 -35.13
C ASN A 13 -5.20 -1.46 -35.11
N GLY A 14 -5.68 -2.22 -34.13
CA GLY A 14 -5.35 -3.63 -33.93
C GLY A 14 -6.17 -4.58 -34.79
N GLN A 15 -5.74 -5.83 -34.90
CA GLN A 15 -6.46 -6.83 -35.68
C GLN A 15 -7.51 -7.56 -34.84
N PHE A 16 -8.74 -7.64 -35.38
CA PHE A 16 -9.79 -8.48 -34.82
C PHE A 16 -9.56 -9.96 -35.12
N ARG A 17 -9.81 -10.83 -34.14
CA ARG A 17 -9.92 -12.29 -34.32
C ARG A 17 -11.25 -12.77 -33.78
N PHE A 18 -11.80 -13.80 -34.41
CA PHE A 18 -13.05 -14.38 -33.96
C PHE A 18 -12.84 -15.24 -32.70
N SER A 19 -13.69 -15.02 -31.71
CA SER A 19 -13.81 -15.74 -30.45
C SER A 19 -15.24 -16.26 -30.28
N LYS A 20 -15.54 -16.92 -29.16
CA LYS A 20 -16.85 -17.55 -28.88
C LYS A 20 -18.00 -16.53 -28.89
N ASN A 21 -17.74 -15.31 -28.42
CA ASN A 21 -18.77 -14.29 -28.18
C ASN A 21 -18.78 -13.17 -29.24
N GLY A 22 -17.93 -13.25 -30.26
CA GLY A 22 -17.79 -12.20 -31.29
C GLY A 22 -16.36 -12.06 -31.77
N TYR A 23 -16.00 -10.89 -32.31
CA TYR A 23 -14.66 -10.57 -32.75
C TYR A 23 -13.95 -9.71 -31.70
N GLU A 24 -12.90 -10.27 -31.12
CA GLU A 24 -12.07 -9.63 -30.10
C GLU A 24 -10.87 -8.94 -30.75
N CYS A 25 -10.59 -7.70 -30.36
CA CYS A 25 -9.39 -7.01 -30.79
C CYS A 25 -8.16 -7.60 -30.06
N HIS A 26 -7.11 -7.93 -30.81
CA HIS A 26 -5.83 -8.38 -30.23
C HIS A 26 -4.75 -7.28 -30.22
N GLY A 27 -5.12 -6.04 -30.53
CA GLY A 27 -4.24 -4.88 -30.41
C GLY A 27 -4.01 -4.42 -28.98
N ASN A 28 -3.08 -3.49 -28.79
CA ASN A 28 -2.87 -2.81 -27.52
C ASN A 28 -3.52 -1.43 -27.60
N LEU A 29 -4.31 -1.06 -26.60
CA LEU A 29 -4.93 0.28 -26.55
C LEU A 29 -3.85 1.35 -26.32
N THR A 30 -2.90 1.02 -25.46
CA THR A 30 -1.69 1.79 -25.16
C THR A 30 -0.52 0.82 -24.97
N GLU A 31 0.66 1.33 -24.60
CA GLU A 31 1.80 0.54 -24.16
C GLU A 31 1.64 -0.13 -22.76
N TRP A 32 0.53 0.14 -22.08
CA TRP A 32 0.19 -0.35 -20.73
C TRP A 32 -1.03 -1.27 -20.69
N SER A 33 -1.91 -1.25 -21.70
CA SER A 33 -3.16 -2.01 -21.68
C SER A 33 -3.53 -2.63 -23.02
N LYS A 34 -4.23 -3.77 -22.98
CA LYS A 34 -4.80 -4.40 -24.17
C LYS A 34 -6.13 -3.78 -24.53
N CYS A 35 -6.38 -3.73 -25.83
CA CYS A 35 -7.67 -3.31 -26.35
C CYS A 35 -8.76 -4.32 -25.96
N LEU A 36 -9.82 -3.82 -25.32
CA LEU A 36 -10.97 -4.62 -24.87
C LEU A 36 -12.12 -4.63 -25.89
N THR A 37 -11.94 -4.06 -27.08
CA THR A 37 -13.00 -3.96 -28.07
C THR A 37 -13.45 -5.35 -28.54
N LEU A 38 -14.69 -5.70 -28.21
CA LEU A 38 -15.41 -6.86 -28.70
C LEU A 38 -16.55 -6.37 -29.61
N VAL A 39 -16.61 -6.85 -30.84
CA VAL A 39 -17.66 -6.49 -31.80
C VAL A 39 -18.26 -7.75 -32.40
N LYS A 40 -19.59 -7.89 -32.40
CA LYS A 40 -20.25 -9.00 -33.11
C LYS A 40 -20.09 -8.86 -34.63
N GLU A 41 -20.19 -7.63 -35.13
CA GLU A 41 -20.11 -7.28 -36.54
C GLU A 41 -19.01 -6.24 -36.80
N PRO A 42 -17.74 -6.65 -36.89
CA PRO A 42 -16.65 -5.73 -37.22
C PRO A 42 -16.76 -5.27 -38.68
N PRO A 43 -16.29 -4.05 -39.00
CA PRO A 43 -16.29 -3.53 -40.36
C PRO A 43 -15.31 -4.33 -41.25
N ARG A 44 -15.63 -4.48 -42.54
CA ARG A 44 -14.91 -5.37 -43.46
C ARG A 44 -14.67 -4.75 -44.82
N ALA A 45 -13.60 -5.19 -45.47
CA ALA A 45 -13.33 -4.93 -46.87
C ALA A 45 -13.50 -6.21 -47.72
N PRO A 46 -13.86 -6.09 -49.00
CA PRO A 46 -13.83 -7.21 -49.94
C PRO A 46 -12.44 -7.88 -49.96
N PRO A 47 -12.37 -9.23 -50.04
CA PRO A 47 -11.09 -9.92 -50.14
C PRO A 47 -10.44 -9.60 -51.49
N LYS A 48 -9.15 -9.25 -51.49
CA LYS A 48 -8.36 -9.14 -52.71
C LYS A 48 -7.85 -10.53 -53.09
N ILE A 49 -8.12 -10.96 -54.33
CA ILE A 49 -7.63 -12.23 -54.86
C ILE A 49 -6.38 -11.93 -55.70
N PRO A 50 -5.21 -12.47 -55.33
CA PRO A 50 -3.99 -12.35 -56.14
C PRO A 50 -4.18 -12.93 -57.55
N GLU A 51 -3.56 -12.29 -58.55
CA GLU A 51 -3.69 -12.67 -59.97
C GLU A 51 -3.22 -14.12 -60.21
N GLU A 52 -2.11 -14.52 -59.59
CA GLU A 52 -1.55 -15.88 -59.66
C GLU A 52 -2.56 -16.95 -59.23
N LEU A 53 -3.31 -16.70 -58.14
CA LEU A 53 -4.32 -17.62 -57.64
C LEU A 53 -5.56 -17.65 -58.55
N ALA A 54 -5.92 -16.50 -59.15
CA ALA A 54 -7.01 -16.44 -60.11
C ALA A 54 -6.68 -17.22 -61.39
N GLU A 55 -5.42 -17.19 -61.84
CA GLU A 55 -4.94 -17.95 -62.99
C GLU A 55 -4.88 -19.45 -62.73
N GLN A 56 -4.40 -19.85 -61.55
CA GLN A 56 -4.32 -21.26 -61.15
C GLN A 56 -5.71 -21.89 -60.95
N TYR A 57 -6.68 -21.11 -60.45
CA TYR A 57 -8.02 -21.60 -60.14
C TYR A 57 -9.10 -20.77 -60.84
N ASN A 58 -9.57 -21.27 -62.00
CA ASN A 58 -10.57 -20.60 -62.85
C ASN A 58 -11.87 -20.18 -62.13
N PHE A 59 -12.25 -20.84 -61.03
CA PHE A 59 -13.44 -20.44 -60.26
C PHE A 59 -13.23 -19.10 -59.53
N LEU A 60 -11.99 -18.73 -59.18
CA LEU A 60 -11.67 -17.46 -58.53
C LEU A 60 -11.80 -16.26 -59.47
N LYS A 61 -11.55 -16.43 -60.78
CA LYS A 61 -11.82 -15.40 -61.81
C LYS A 61 -13.30 -15.01 -61.90
N LYS A 62 -14.20 -15.96 -61.62
CA LYS A 62 -15.66 -15.76 -61.66
C LYS A 62 -16.26 -15.42 -60.29
N TYR A 63 -15.45 -15.39 -59.23
CA TYR A 63 -15.94 -15.18 -57.86
C TYR A 63 -16.36 -13.72 -57.64
N LYS A 64 -17.65 -13.50 -57.36
CA LYS A 64 -18.19 -12.20 -56.92
C LYS A 64 -18.39 -12.21 -55.42
N TYR A 65 -17.69 -11.32 -54.71
CA TYR A 65 -17.86 -11.17 -53.27
C TYR A 65 -19.24 -10.59 -52.95
N VAL A 66 -20.01 -11.31 -52.13
CA VAL A 66 -21.26 -10.84 -51.54
C VAL A 66 -21.05 -10.76 -50.02
N PRO A 67 -21.24 -9.60 -49.38
CA PRO A 67 -21.08 -9.46 -47.93
C PRO A 67 -22.02 -10.42 -47.19
N ARG A 68 -21.45 -11.24 -46.31
CA ARG A 68 -22.21 -12.11 -45.41
C ARG A 68 -21.80 -11.83 -43.98
N VAL A 69 -22.77 -11.86 -43.06
CA VAL A 69 -22.55 -11.70 -41.63
C VAL A 69 -22.45 -13.08 -40.99
N ARG A 70 -21.49 -13.24 -40.07
CA ARG A 70 -21.39 -14.46 -39.27
C ARG A 70 -22.41 -14.38 -38.15
N ILE A 71 -23.33 -15.33 -38.08
CA ILE A 71 -24.25 -15.47 -36.95
C ILE A 71 -23.43 -15.91 -35.73
N VAL A 72 -23.34 -15.03 -34.74
CA VAL A 72 -22.73 -15.34 -33.43
C VAL A 72 -23.87 -15.80 -32.54
N LYS A 73 -23.84 -17.06 -32.09
CA LYS A 73 -24.82 -17.54 -31.12
C LYS A 73 -24.55 -16.84 -29.80
N ASP A 74 -25.54 -16.14 -29.28
CA ASP A 74 -25.48 -15.63 -27.91
C ASP A 74 -25.42 -16.82 -26.96
N PHE A 75 -24.23 -17.07 -26.42
CA PHE A 75 -24.04 -18.04 -25.37
C PHE A 75 -24.49 -17.38 -24.07
N GLN A 76 -25.80 -17.34 -23.84
CA GLN A 76 -26.28 -17.15 -22.48
C GLN A 76 -25.91 -18.42 -21.70
N PRO A 77 -25.13 -18.35 -20.61
CA PRO A 77 -25.04 -19.49 -19.71
C PRO A 77 -26.47 -19.85 -19.32
N LYS A 78 -26.86 -21.12 -19.47
CA LYS A 78 -28.13 -21.62 -18.96
C LYS A 78 -28.10 -21.50 -17.44
N THR A 79 -28.55 -20.38 -16.91
CA THR A 79 -29.14 -20.31 -15.58
C THR A 79 -30.63 -20.55 -15.79
N ASP A 80 -31.10 -21.73 -15.43
CA ASP A 80 -32.53 -21.96 -15.23
C ASP A 80 -32.99 -21.02 -14.12
N VAL A 81 -33.56 -19.88 -14.50
CA VAL A 81 -34.27 -18.97 -13.59
C VAL A 81 -35.74 -19.09 -13.94
N LYS A 82 -36.47 -19.86 -13.12
CA LYS A 82 -37.92 -19.68 -13.00
C LYS A 82 -38.16 -18.25 -12.48
N LYS A 83 -38.89 -17.44 -13.24
CA LYS A 83 -39.48 -16.20 -12.74
C LYS A 83 -40.67 -16.58 -11.87
N GLU A 84 -40.56 -16.34 -10.58
CA GLU A 84 -41.71 -16.03 -9.73
C GLU A 84 -41.61 -14.56 -9.32
N GLU A 85 -42.77 -13.95 -9.14
CA GLU A 85 -43.01 -12.51 -9.11
C GLU A 85 -42.37 -11.80 -7.90
N ASP A 86 -42.19 -10.48 -8.07
CA ASP A 86 -41.56 -9.54 -7.15
C ASP A 86 -42.01 -9.68 -5.68
N ASP A 87 -41.04 -9.72 -4.77
CA ASP A 87 -41.09 -8.85 -3.60
C ASP A 87 -39.67 -8.41 -3.17
N ASP A 88 -39.61 -7.18 -2.69
CA ASP A 88 -38.43 -6.39 -2.34
C ASP A 88 -37.58 -7.03 -1.21
N THR A 89 -36.26 -6.81 -1.27
CA THR A 89 -35.20 -6.88 -0.22
C THR A 89 -33.99 -7.83 -0.44
N GLY A 90 -32.92 -7.26 -1.03
CA GLY A 90 -31.50 -7.62 -0.76
C GLY A 90 -30.81 -8.62 -1.71
N PRO A 91 -29.47 -8.53 -1.93
CA PRO A 91 -28.75 -9.49 -2.76
C PRO A 91 -28.43 -10.77 -1.97
N LYS A 92 -29.04 -11.90 -2.35
CA LYS A 92 -28.65 -13.26 -1.89
C LYS A 92 -28.18 -14.12 -3.08
N VAL A 93 -26.91 -14.48 -3.07
CA VAL A 93 -26.43 -15.77 -3.60
C VAL A 93 -25.83 -16.51 -2.40
N GLN A 94 -26.61 -17.38 -1.77
CA GLN A 94 -26.14 -18.23 -0.68
C GLN A 94 -25.51 -19.47 -1.31
N ARG A 95 -24.18 -19.60 -1.24
CA ARG A 95 -23.44 -20.79 -1.69
C ARG A 95 -23.53 -21.83 -0.57
N ASP A 96 -23.96 -23.06 -0.89
CA ASP A 96 -23.93 -24.17 0.08
C ASP A 96 -22.49 -24.40 0.54
N LEU A 97 -22.26 -24.32 1.85
CA LEU A 97 -20.94 -24.50 2.44
C LEU A 97 -20.55 -25.99 2.37
N PRO A 98 -19.31 -26.32 1.97
CA PRO A 98 -18.86 -27.71 1.94
C PRO A 98 -18.80 -28.31 3.35
N PRO A 99 -18.93 -29.64 3.51
CA PRO A 99 -19.18 -30.29 4.81
C PRO A 99 -18.17 -29.96 5.92
N LEU A 100 -16.89 -29.83 5.57
CA LEU A 100 -15.79 -29.52 6.50
C LEU A 100 -15.29 -28.07 6.36
N TYR A 101 -16.14 -27.14 5.88
CA TYR A 101 -15.75 -25.79 5.51
C TYR A 101 -14.84 -25.11 6.54
N ASN A 102 -13.60 -24.85 6.12
CA ASN A 102 -12.59 -24.13 6.87
C ASN A 102 -12.21 -24.73 8.25
N MET A 103 -12.55 -26.00 8.50
CA MET A 103 -12.17 -26.73 9.72
C MET A 103 -10.76 -27.32 9.59
N GLU A 104 -9.96 -27.27 10.66
CA GLU A 104 -8.57 -27.75 10.68
C GLU A 104 -8.47 -29.19 11.20
N PHE A 105 -7.71 -30.05 10.51
CA PHE A 105 -7.45 -31.44 10.88
C PHE A 105 -5.96 -31.75 10.87
N VAL A 106 -5.51 -32.68 11.70
CA VAL A 106 -4.12 -33.18 11.71
C VAL A 106 -4.13 -34.67 11.42
N LEU A 107 -3.29 -35.15 10.51
CA LEU A 107 -3.09 -36.59 10.26
C LEU A 107 -1.89 -37.08 11.08
N LEU A 108 -2.08 -38.09 11.94
CA LEU A 108 -1.03 -38.73 12.72
C LEU A 108 -1.04 -40.26 12.52
N GLY A 109 0.14 -40.87 12.62
CA GLY A 109 0.28 -42.32 12.55
C GLY A 109 0.56 -42.90 11.15
N SER A 110 0.71 -44.23 11.11
CA SER A 110 0.96 -45.00 9.88
C SER A 110 -0.35 -45.25 9.12
N LEU A 111 -1.04 -44.17 8.75
CA LEU A 111 -2.31 -44.22 8.03
C LEU A 111 -2.08 -44.73 6.60
N LEU A 112 -2.83 -45.77 6.21
CA LEU A 112 -2.84 -46.28 4.83
C LEU A 112 -3.34 -45.17 3.90
N GLY A 113 -2.48 -44.71 2.97
CA GLY A 113 -2.89 -43.70 1.99
C GLY A 113 -3.00 -42.26 2.51
N SER A 114 -2.05 -41.79 3.34
CA SER A 114 -2.03 -40.41 3.88
C SER A 114 -2.18 -39.28 2.84
N LYS A 115 -1.74 -39.50 1.59
CA LYS A 115 -1.94 -38.55 0.48
C LYS A 115 -3.40 -38.47 0.02
N ASP A 116 -4.13 -39.58 0.05
CA ASP A 116 -5.54 -39.66 -0.38
C ASP A 116 -6.48 -39.07 0.68
N LEU A 117 -6.18 -39.29 1.96
CA LEU A 117 -6.91 -38.68 3.08
C LEU A 117 -6.81 -37.15 3.07
N LYS A 118 -5.61 -36.61 2.77
CA LYS A 118 -5.43 -35.17 2.61
C LYS A 118 -6.26 -34.61 1.45
N ALA A 119 -6.32 -35.33 0.32
CA ALA A 119 -7.16 -34.93 -0.82
C ALA A 119 -8.66 -34.97 -0.48
N LYS A 120 -9.13 -35.99 0.28
CA LYS A 120 -10.52 -36.09 0.76
C LYS A 120 -10.90 -34.90 1.66
N ILE A 121 -10.06 -34.55 2.64
CA ILE A 121 -10.33 -33.41 3.57
C ILE A 121 -10.44 -32.10 2.80
N VAL A 122 -9.52 -31.85 1.86
CA VAL A 122 -9.52 -30.62 1.04
C VAL A 122 -10.74 -30.58 0.12
N LYS A 123 -11.14 -31.73 -0.47
CA LYS A 123 -12.35 -31.83 -1.31
C LYS A 123 -13.64 -31.53 -0.52
N LEU A 124 -13.67 -31.87 0.77
CA LEU A 124 -14.79 -31.55 1.67
C LEU A 124 -14.70 -30.15 2.29
N GLY A 125 -13.71 -29.32 1.90
CA GLY A 125 -13.58 -27.93 2.35
C GLY A 125 -12.75 -27.72 3.61
N GLY A 126 -12.15 -28.77 4.17
CA GLY A 126 -11.29 -28.71 5.36
C GLY A 126 -9.81 -28.44 5.04
N LYS A 127 -9.03 -28.14 6.08
CA LYS A 127 -7.59 -27.82 6.01
C LYS A 127 -6.79 -28.85 6.80
N VAL A 128 -5.72 -29.38 6.19
CA VAL A 128 -4.78 -30.26 6.91
C VAL A 128 -3.60 -29.42 7.41
N VAL A 129 -3.44 -29.36 8.74
CA VAL A 129 -2.37 -28.60 9.41
C VAL A 129 -1.35 -29.55 10.04
N THR A 130 -0.14 -29.05 10.25
CA THR A 130 0.98 -29.84 10.81
C THR A 130 1.15 -29.63 12.32
N LYS A 131 0.63 -28.55 12.89
CA LYS A 131 0.72 -28.26 14.33
C LYS A 131 -0.61 -28.56 15.00
N ILE A 132 -0.57 -29.30 16.10
CA ILE A 132 -1.75 -29.52 16.94
C ILE A 132 -1.93 -28.28 17.82
N LYS A 133 -3.10 -27.64 17.72
CA LYS A 133 -3.49 -26.45 18.48
C LYS A 133 -4.91 -26.66 18.98
N GLN A 134 -5.33 -25.90 19.98
CA GLN A 134 -6.71 -25.93 20.50
C GLN A 134 -7.78 -25.59 19.44
N THR A 135 -7.39 -24.97 18.32
CA THR A 135 -8.28 -24.64 17.19
C THR A 135 -8.51 -25.80 16.22
N VAL A 136 -7.80 -26.92 16.38
CA VAL A 136 -7.92 -28.10 15.50
C VAL A 136 -9.21 -28.85 15.83
N MET A 137 -10.04 -29.10 14.82
CA MET A 137 -11.33 -29.79 14.98
C MET A 137 -11.11 -31.21 15.51
N ALA A 138 -10.30 -32.02 14.83
CA ALA A 138 -9.92 -33.36 15.27
C ALA A 138 -8.55 -33.79 14.69
N VAL A 139 -7.89 -34.71 15.38
CA VAL A 139 -6.74 -35.45 14.87
C VAL A 139 -7.25 -36.77 14.27
N ILE A 140 -6.86 -37.09 13.04
CA ILE A 140 -7.18 -38.38 12.42
C ILE A 140 -6.00 -39.33 12.65
N SER A 141 -6.23 -40.43 13.35
CA SER A 141 -5.20 -41.40 13.76
C SER A 141 -5.81 -42.79 14.00
N THR A 142 -4.97 -43.80 14.27
CA THR A 142 -5.42 -45.17 14.61
C THR A 142 -5.48 -45.39 16.13
N GLU A 143 -6.26 -46.36 16.59
CA GLU A 143 -6.34 -46.76 18.02
C GLU A 143 -4.96 -47.20 18.56
N ALA A 144 -4.18 -47.91 17.76
CA ALA A 144 -2.83 -48.32 18.11
C ALA A 144 -1.89 -47.12 18.38
N ASP A 145 -2.07 -46.00 17.68
CA ASP A 145 -1.30 -44.78 17.91
C ASP A 145 -1.75 -44.02 19.16
N VAL A 146 -3.04 -44.14 19.53
CA VAL A 146 -3.59 -43.59 20.77
C VAL A 146 -3.05 -44.35 21.97
N GLU A 147 -3.02 -45.69 21.92
CA GLU A 147 -2.44 -46.52 22.98
C GLU A 147 -0.94 -46.29 23.18
N LYS A 148 -0.22 -46.05 22.08
CA LYS A 148 1.24 -45.83 22.11
C LYS A 148 1.64 -44.50 22.75
N MET A 149 0.72 -43.52 22.86
CA MET A 149 0.96 -42.19 23.43
C MET A 149 2.30 -41.55 23.03
N GLY A 150 2.61 -41.54 21.73
CA GLY A 150 3.81 -40.89 21.21
C GLY A 150 3.80 -39.37 21.42
N ALA A 151 4.95 -38.70 21.27
CA ALA A 151 5.10 -37.26 21.57
C ALA A 151 4.02 -36.35 20.94
N ARG A 152 3.63 -36.61 19.69
CA ARG A 152 2.57 -35.83 19.02
C ARG A 152 1.15 -36.19 19.48
N MET A 153 0.94 -37.39 20.02
CA MET A 153 -0.33 -37.76 20.67
C MET A 153 -0.43 -37.12 22.06
N THR A 154 0.70 -36.99 22.77
CA THR A 154 0.79 -36.17 23.99
C THR A 154 0.46 -34.71 23.73
N ASP A 155 0.87 -34.15 22.59
CA ASP A 155 0.47 -32.80 22.18
C ASP A 155 -1.05 -32.67 21.96
N ALA A 156 -1.69 -33.71 21.41
CA ALA A 156 -3.15 -33.74 21.25
C ALA A 156 -3.88 -33.85 22.59
N PHE A 157 -3.35 -34.63 23.52
CA PHE A 157 -3.84 -34.71 24.91
C PHE A 157 -3.70 -33.37 25.63
N ASN A 158 -2.53 -32.72 25.55
CA ASN A 158 -2.27 -31.43 26.20
C ASN A 158 -3.10 -30.28 25.60
N ALA A 159 -3.39 -30.34 24.30
CA ALA A 159 -4.28 -29.41 23.63
C ALA A 159 -5.78 -29.76 23.78
N ASP A 160 -6.08 -30.88 24.46
CA ASP A 160 -7.41 -31.44 24.69
C ASP A 160 -8.23 -31.62 23.40
N VAL A 161 -7.59 -32.11 22.34
CA VAL A 161 -8.18 -32.30 21.00
C VAL A 161 -8.59 -33.76 20.79
N HIS A 162 -9.84 -33.97 20.34
CA HIS A 162 -10.40 -35.26 19.94
C HIS A 162 -9.58 -35.97 18.86
N VAL A 163 -9.49 -37.30 18.97
CA VAL A 163 -8.86 -38.16 17.97
C VAL A 163 -9.93 -39.03 17.33
N VAL A 164 -10.01 -39.08 16.01
CA VAL A 164 -10.99 -39.87 15.25
C VAL A 164 -10.28 -40.81 14.28
N SER A 165 -10.93 -41.91 13.90
CA SER A 165 -10.39 -42.82 12.89
C SER A 165 -10.63 -42.30 11.46
N GLU A 166 -9.96 -42.90 10.47
CA GLU A 166 -10.12 -42.52 9.06
C GLU A 166 -11.55 -42.66 8.51
N SER A 167 -12.36 -43.54 9.11
CA SER A 167 -13.77 -43.75 8.77
C SER A 167 -14.63 -42.50 8.92
N PHE A 168 -14.20 -41.55 9.76
CA PHE A 168 -14.85 -40.24 9.93
C PHE A 168 -15.05 -39.49 8.60
N LEU A 169 -14.08 -39.57 7.68
CA LEU A 169 -14.12 -38.82 6.42
C LEU A 169 -15.16 -39.36 5.43
N ASP A 170 -15.54 -40.63 5.56
CA ASP A 170 -16.54 -41.24 4.70
C ASP A 170 -17.97 -40.89 5.18
N GLU A 171 -18.15 -40.59 6.47
CA GLU A 171 -19.44 -40.19 7.07
C GLU A 171 -19.64 -38.67 7.11
N ALA A 172 -18.56 -37.87 7.11
CA ALA A 172 -18.59 -36.40 7.15
C ALA A 172 -19.54 -35.73 6.12
N PRO A 173 -19.69 -36.21 4.86
CA PRO A 173 -20.62 -35.64 3.90
C PRO A 173 -22.10 -35.70 4.34
N ASN A 174 -22.48 -36.64 5.21
CA ASN A 174 -23.85 -36.81 5.70
C ASN A 174 -24.17 -35.94 6.93
N TYR A 175 -23.17 -35.25 7.48
CA TYR A 175 -23.25 -34.48 8.73
C TYR A 175 -22.97 -32.97 8.51
N VAL A 176 -23.35 -32.43 7.35
CA VAL A 176 -23.22 -31.00 7.05
C VAL A 176 -23.89 -30.16 8.13
N GLY A 177 -23.15 -29.22 8.73
CA GLY A 177 -23.62 -28.38 9.85
C GLY A 177 -23.60 -29.06 11.23
N ARG A 178 -23.32 -30.37 11.32
CA ARG A 178 -23.28 -31.18 12.56
C ARG A 178 -21.97 -31.95 12.75
N ILE A 179 -20.89 -31.49 12.13
CA ILE A 179 -19.56 -32.13 12.24
C ILE A 179 -19.05 -32.26 13.69
N PRO A 180 -19.25 -31.28 14.59
CA PRO A 180 -18.87 -31.44 16.01
C PRO A 180 -19.52 -32.65 16.71
N GLU A 181 -20.76 -32.99 16.35
CA GLU A 181 -21.46 -34.17 16.88
C GLU A 181 -20.78 -35.45 16.39
N LEU A 182 -20.47 -35.52 15.10
CA LEU A 182 -19.76 -36.65 14.49
C LEU A 182 -18.35 -36.86 15.09
N VAL A 183 -17.64 -35.77 15.42
CA VAL A 183 -16.31 -35.85 16.07
C VAL A 183 -16.41 -36.45 17.47
N ARG A 184 -17.48 -36.13 18.20
CA ARG A 184 -17.71 -36.68 19.54
C ARG A 184 -18.10 -38.16 19.47
N ASP A 185 -18.96 -38.51 18.52
CA ASP A 185 -19.48 -39.87 18.35
C ASP A 185 -18.41 -40.86 17.83
N LYS A 186 -17.42 -40.36 17.06
CA LYS A 186 -16.32 -41.16 16.48
C LYS A 186 -14.99 -40.96 17.21
N ASN A 187 -15.01 -40.42 18.43
CA ASN A 187 -13.82 -40.22 19.24
C ASN A 187 -13.23 -41.56 19.68
N ILE A 188 -11.96 -41.80 19.35
CA ILE A 188 -11.22 -43.02 19.71
C ILE A 188 -10.30 -42.80 20.93
N CYS A 189 -10.36 -41.63 21.58
CA CYS A 189 -9.61 -41.32 22.80
C CYS A 189 -10.51 -40.96 23.98
N SER A 190 -9.97 -41.02 25.20
CA SER A 190 -10.71 -40.74 26.45
C SER A 190 -10.76 -39.25 26.85
N TRP A 191 -10.21 -38.36 26.02
CA TRP A 191 -10.15 -36.91 26.25
C TRP A 191 -10.75 -36.12 25.06
N GLY A 192 -10.91 -34.80 25.22
CA GLY A 192 -11.44 -33.91 24.20
C GLY A 192 -12.37 -32.82 24.75
N SER A 193 -12.07 -31.55 24.49
CA SER A 193 -12.95 -30.41 24.77
C SER A 193 -14.00 -30.17 23.69
N ASP A 194 -15.09 -29.46 24.04
CA ASP A 194 -16.25 -29.20 23.17
C ASP A 194 -15.86 -28.75 21.73
N PRO A 195 -16.09 -29.60 20.71
CA PRO A 195 -15.72 -29.28 19.32
C PRO A 195 -16.53 -28.12 18.72
N HIS A 196 -17.68 -27.74 19.30
CA HIS A 196 -18.44 -26.57 18.84
C HIS A 196 -17.66 -25.26 19.01
N THR A 197 -16.76 -25.19 19.99
CA THR A 197 -15.88 -24.03 20.21
C THR A 197 -14.82 -23.84 19.13
N ARG A 198 -14.68 -24.83 18.22
CA ARG A 198 -13.63 -24.90 17.18
C ARG A 198 -14.17 -24.66 15.78
N LEU A 199 -15.46 -24.33 15.66
CA LEU A 199 -16.07 -23.98 14.38
C LEU A 199 -15.51 -22.65 13.85
N PRO A 200 -15.21 -22.56 12.54
CA PRO A 200 -14.81 -21.30 11.93
C PRO A 200 -15.99 -20.32 11.89
N PRO A 201 -15.74 -19.00 11.95
CA PRO A 201 -16.81 -18.00 11.88
C PRO A 201 -17.55 -18.06 10.55
N GLU A 202 -18.89 -18.07 10.61
CA GLU A 202 -19.80 -18.02 9.45
C GLU A 202 -19.57 -16.74 8.60
N PRO A 203 -19.68 -16.81 7.26
CA PRO A 203 -19.65 -15.63 6.40
C PRO A 203 -20.96 -14.84 6.54
N SER A 204 -20.95 -13.76 7.32
CA SER A 204 -22.10 -12.89 7.52
C SER A 204 -22.44 -12.04 6.29
N SER A 205 -23.67 -12.16 5.78
CA SER A 205 -24.35 -11.17 4.96
C SER A 205 -24.93 -10.05 5.85
N SER A 206 -24.81 -8.79 5.39
CA SER A 206 -25.42 -7.54 5.89
C SER A 206 -24.57 -6.61 6.77
N VAL A 207 -24.85 -5.33 6.55
CA VAL A 207 -24.11 -4.10 6.86
C VAL A 207 -24.06 -3.78 8.35
N SER A 208 -22.86 -3.60 8.93
CA SER A 208 -22.52 -2.57 9.94
C SER A 208 -21.14 -2.80 10.56
N THR A 209 -20.40 -1.71 10.78
CA THR A 209 -19.13 -1.61 11.55
C THR A 209 -17.92 -2.40 11.02
N LEU A 210 -17.22 -1.79 10.06
CA LEU A 210 -15.85 -2.17 9.68
C LEU A 210 -14.86 -1.87 10.82
N LYS A 211 -14.73 -2.81 11.77
CA LYS A 211 -13.49 -3.01 12.52
C LYS A 211 -12.57 -3.87 11.67
N SER A 212 -11.49 -3.28 11.20
CA SER A 212 -10.37 -3.94 10.54
C SER A 212 -9.84 -5.12 11.35
N LYS A 213 -10.20 -6.35 10.97
CA LYS A 213 -9.48 -7.57 11.37
C LYS A 213 -8.36 -7.84 10.37
N SER A 214 -7.40 -6.92 10.28
CA SER A 214 -6.09 -7.15 9.66
C SER A 214 -5.10 -7.47 10.78
N GLY A 215 -5.11 -8.73 11.22
CA GLY A 215 -4.29 -9.12 12.37
C GLY A 215 -4.40 -10.59 12.66
N LYS A 216 -3.99 -11.44 11.70
CA LYS A 216 -3.57 -12.84 11.89
C LYS A 216 -3.39 -13.53 10.53
N MET A 217 -2.46 -13.04 9.70
CA MET A 217 -1.89 -13.87 8.62
C MET A 217 -0.53 -13.34 8.12
N PHE A 218 0.41 -13.14 9.04
CA PHE A 218 1.84 -13.06 8.70
C PHE A 218 2.61 -13.91 9.70
N SER A 219 2.62 -15.22 9.47
CA SER A 219 3.52 -16.13 10.15
C SER A 219 4.67 -16.50 9.22
N SER A 220 5.64 -15.60 9.11
CA SER A 220 7.08 -15.90 8.97
C SER A 220 7.78 -14.58 8.64
N VAL A 221 8.54 -14.07 9.62
CA VAL A 221 9.66 -13.19 9.34
C VAL A 221 10.83 -14.14 9.06
N PRO A 222 11.35 -14.25 7.82
CA PRO A 222 12.60 -14.93 7.58
C PRO A 222 13.76 -14.09 8.17
N GLY A 223 14.81 -14.77 8.63
CA GLY A 223 15.92 -14.17 9.37
C GLY A 223 16.67 -13.08 8.60
N LYS A 224 17.32 -12.19 9.36
CA LYS A 224 18.19 -11.10 8.90
C LYS A 224 19.10 -11.56 7.75
N VAL A 225 18.83 -11.08 6.53
CA VAL A 225 19.74 -11.23 5.38
C VAL A 225 20.63 -9.99 5.33
N LYS A 226 21.94 -10.17 5.48
CA LYS A 226 22.91 -9.06 5.46
C LYS A 226 23.21 -8.68 4.01
N VAL A 227 22.82 -7.48 3.60
CA VAL A 227 23.21 -6.89 2.31
C VAL A 227 24.54 -6.16 2.50
N LYS A 228 25.58 -6.48 1.72
CA LYS A 228 26.84 -5.73 1.71
C LYS A 228 26.97 -4.90 0.44
N VAL A 229 27.45 -3.67 0.61
CA VAL A 229 27.68 -2.71 -0.48
C VAL A 229 29.18 -2.55 -0.70
N LYS A 230 29.63 -2.75 -1.94
CA LYS A 230 30.97 -2.42 -2.41
C LYS A 230 30.83 -1.62 -3.71
N GLY A 231 31.54 -0.51 -3.84
CA GLY A 231 31.52 0.33 -5.05
C GLY A 231 30.27 1.21 -5.26
N GLY A 232 29.40 1.41 -4.25
CA GLY A 232 28.29 2.38 -4.33
C GLY A 232 26.95 1.82 -4.86
N THR A 233 26.78 0.50 -4.91
CA THR A 233 25.50 -0.20 -5.14
C THR A 233 25.50 -1.55 -4.44
N ALA A 234 24.39 -1.92 -3.80
CA ALA A 234 24.23 -3.20 -3.11
C ALA A 234 24.18 -4.39 -4.08
N VAL A 235 24.94 -5.44 -3.77
CA VAL A 235 24.80 -6.75 -4.42
C VAL A 235 23.58 -7.45 -3.81
N ASP A 236 22.70 -8.00 -4.65
CA ASP A 236 21.53 -8.72 -4.17
C ASP A 236 21.98 -10.01 -3.43
N PRO A 237 21.61 -10.21 -2.15
CA PRO A 237 22.06 -11.37 -1.37
C PRO A 237 21.61 -12.72 -1.95
N ASP A 238 20.55 -12.75 -2.74
CA ASP A 238 20.11 -13.95 -3.44
C ASP A 238 21.16 -14.46 -4.45
N SER A 239 22.17 -13.63 -4.78
CA SER A 239 23.30 -14.04 -5.60
C SER A 239 24.32 -14.90 -4.85
N GLY A 240 24.41 -14.79 -3.51
CA GLY A 240 25.46 -15.40 -2.71
C GLY A 240 26.86 -14.80 -2.94
N MET A 241 26.94 -13.64 -3.60
CA MET A 241 28.19 -12.97 -4.00
C MET A 241 28.40 -11.63 -3.27
N GLU A 242 27.59 -11.32 -2.26
CA GLU A 242 27.61 -10.05 -1.53
C GLU A 242 28.94 -9.78 -0.80
N ASP A 243 29.69 -10.83 -0.46
CA ASP A 243 30.95 -10.74 0.25
C ASP A 243 32.17 -10.66 -0.68
N CYS A 244 32.06 -11.12 -1.93
CA CYS A 244 33.18 -11.39 -2.82
C CYS A 244 33.11 -10.69 -4.17
N ALA A 245 32.02 -9.99 -4.48
CA ALA A 245 31.86 -9.21 -5.69
C ALA A 245 31.22 -7.84 -5.40
N HIS A 246 31.33 -6.93 -6.37
CA HIS A 246 30.66 -5.63 -6.37
C HIS A 246 29.90 -5.42 -7.68
N VAL A 247 28.89 -4.53 -7.68
CA VAL A 247 28.20 -4.19 -8.93
C VAL A 247 29.15 -3.44 -9.85
N TYR A 248 29.23 -3.87 -11.10
CA TYR A 248 30.10 -3.26 -12.10
C TYR A 248 29.64 -1.84 -12.46
N ILE A 249 30.59 -0.90 -12.43
CA ILE A 249 30.36 0.52 -12.74
C ILE A 249 31.29 0.96 -13.86
N SER A 250 30.73 1.66 -14.86
CA SER A 250 31.49 2.24 -15.97
C SER A 250 31.25 3.76 -16.01
N GLY A 251 32.15 4.53 -15.42
CA GLY A 251 31.98 5.97 -15.29
C GLY A 251 30.80 6.32 -14.37
N LYS A 252 29.73 6.88 -14.92
CA LYS A 252 28.47 7.15 -14.20
C LYS A 252 27.46 6.00 -14.28
N ASP A 253 27.71 5.01 -15.14
CA ASP A 253 26.76 3.96 -15.45
C ASP A 253 26.91 2.79 -14.46
N LYS A 254 25.88 2.59 -13.63
CA LYS A 254 25.76 1.45 -12.73
C LYS A 254 25.02 0.33 -13.45
N TYR A 255 25.65 -0.83 -13.66
CA TYR A 255 25.02 -1.96 -14.37
C TYR A 255 24.10 -2.78 -13.44
N THR A 256 23.01 -2.13 -13.04
CA THR A 256 21.93 -2.71 -12.24
C THR A 256 20.60 -2.17 -12.74
N ALA A 257 19.56 -3.00 -12.75
CA ALA A 257 18.22 -2.58 -13.10
C ALA A 257 17.19 -3.39 -12.32
N VAL A 258 16.13 -2.71 -11.86
CA VAL A 258 14.94 -3.36 -11.33
C VAL A 258 13.77 -2.97 -12.20
N LEU A 259 13.12 -3.99 -12.76
CA LEU A 259 12.02 -3.84 -13.70
C LEU A 259 10.72 -4.33 -13.06
N GLY A 260 9.63 -3.64 -13.33
CA GLY A 260 8.27 -4.01 -12.92
C GLY A 260 7.34 -4.20 -14.12
N LEU A 261 6.34 -5.06 -13.96
CA LEU A 261 5.23 -5.17 -14.88
C LEU A 261 3.97 -5.56 -14.13
N THR A 262 3.00 -4.65 -14.11
CA THR A 262 1.63 -4.95 -13.69
C THR A 262 0.69 -4.92 -14.89
N ASP A 263 -0.10 -5.98 -15.03
CA ASP A 263 -1.15 -6.13 -16.03
C ASP A 263 -2.36 -6.79 -15.38
N ILE A 264 -3.36 -5.98 -15.02
CA ILE A 264 -4.60 -6.40 -14.37
C ILE A 264 -5.36 -7.40 -15.24
N GLN A 265 -5.37 -7.20 -16.56
CA GLN A 265 -6.11 -8.06 -17.50
C GLN A 265 -5.50 -9.47 -17.56
N LYS A 266 -4.17 -9.56 -17.50
CA LYS A 266 -3.44 -10.85 -17.47
C LYS A 266 -3.15 -11.35 -16.06
N GLN A 267 -3.61 -10.66 -15.02
CA GLN A 267 -3.34 -10.99 -13.62
C GLN A 267 -1.84 -11.09 -13.28
N LYS A 268 -1.02 -10.32 -14.00
CA LYS A 268 0.43 -10.28 -13.81
C LYS A 268 0.81 -9.12 -12.91
N ASN A 269 1.62 -9.42 -11.91
CA ASN A 269 2.26 -8.43 -11.06
C ASN A 269 3.67 -8.92 -10.77
N SER A 270 4.61 -8.59 -11.64
CA SER A 270 5.91 -9.26 -11.72
C SER A 270 7.06 -8.29 -11.64
N TYR A 271 8.17 -8.73 -11.03
CA TYR A 271 9.43 -8.00 -11.02
C TYR A 271 10.52 -8.79 -11.77
N TYR A 272 11.57 -8.07 -12.17
CA TYR A 272 12.80 -8.63 -12.71
C TYR A 272 13.99 -7.76 -12.30
N LYS A 273 14.90 -8.31 -11.50
CA LYS A 273 16.17 -7.68 -11.13
C LYS A 273 17.28 -8.22 -12.02
N LEU A 274 18.17 -7.34 -12.46
CA LEU A 274 19.31 -7.65 -13.31
C LEU A 274 20.54 -6.92 -12.79
N GLN A 275 21.62 -7.63 -12.43
CA GLN A 275 22.87 -7.05 -11.95
C GLN A 275 24.05 -7.67 -12.67
N LEU A 276 24.99 -6.83 -13.11
CA LEU A 276 26.32 -7.26 -13.52
C LEU A 276 27.29 -7.05 -12.35
N LEU A 277 27.90 -8.13 -11.89
CA LEU A 277 28.83 -8.16 -10.77
C LEU A 277 30.25 -8.39 -11.27
N GLU A 278 31.22 -7.74 -10.67
CA GLU A 278 32.66 -7.97 -10.87
C GLU A 278 33.25 -8.53 -9.57
N SER A 279 34.01 -9.62 -9.68
CA SER A 279 34.71 -10.21 -8.53
C SER A 279 35.70 -9.21 -7.94
N ASP A 280 35.79 -9.16 -6.62
CA ASP A 280 36.82 -8.36 -5.94
C ASP A 280 38.21 -8.96 -6.09
N VAL A 281 38.27 -10.27 -6.31
CA VAL A 281 39.50 -11.04 -6.45
C VAL A 281 39.54 -11.67 -7.85
N GLY A 282 40.51 -11.24 -8.66
CA GLY A 282 40.67 -11.69 -10.04
C GLY A 282 39.75 -10.96 -11.04
N LYS A 283 39.87 -11.29 -12.33
CA LYS A 283 39.05 -10.73 -13.41
C LYS A 283 37.93 -11.70 -13.79
N GLN A 284 36.96 -11.89 -12.89
CA GLN A 284 35.74 -12.67 -13.17
C GLN A 284 34.51 -11.78 -13.07
N TYR A 285 33.51 -12.07 -13.89
CA TYR A 285 32.29 -11.29 -13.99
C TYR A 285 31.09 -12.22 -13.85
N TYR A 286 30.06 -11.78 -13.13
CA TYR A 286 28.85 -12.56 -12.94
C TYR A 286 27.63 -11.77 -13.37
N LEU A 287 26.66 -12.44 -14.01
CA LEU A 287 25.37 -11.85 -14.30
C LEU A 287 24.33 -12.48 -13.38
N PHE A 288 23.80 -11.67 -12.47
CA PHE A 288 22.74 -12.08 -11.56
C PHE A 288 21.37 -11.63 -12.08
N ARG A 289 20.41 -12.55 -12.06
CA ARG A 289 19.03 -12.34 -12.52
C ARG A 289 18.08 -12.89 -11.47
N SER A 290 17.10 -12.11 -11.03
CA SER A 290 16.04 -12.56 -10.11
C SER A 290 14.69 -12.12 -10.65
N TRP A 291 13.70 -13.01 -10.63
CA TRP A 291 12.38 -12.74 -11.18
C TRP A 291 11.29 -13.44 -10.39
N GLY A 292 10.08 -12.89 -10.42
CA GLY A 292 8.96 -13.50 -9.74
C GLY A 292 7.74 -12.59 -9.64
N ARG A 293 6.78 -13.01 -8.82
CA ARG A 293 5.63 -12.20 -8.43
C ARG A 293 5.99 -11.33 -7.23
N ILE A 294 5.59 -10.06 -7.29
CA ILE A 294 5.92 -9.05 -6.27
C ILE A 294 5.27 -9.45 -4.94
N GLY A 295 6.01 -9.36 -3.84
CA GLY A 295 5.53 -9.68 -2.50
C GLY A 295 5.27 -11.16 -2.20
N THR A 296 5.78 -12.08 -3.04
CA THR A 296 5.65 -13.53 -2.83
C THR A 296 6.98 -14.25 -3.02
N THR A 297 7.04 -15.48 -2.53
CA THR A 297 8.13 -16.44 -2.78
C THR A 297 8.06 -17.09 -4.17
N ILE A 298 7.05 -16.75 -4.97
CA ILE A 298 6.89 -17.28 -6.33
C ILE A 298 7.89 -16.57 -7.25
N GLY A 299 8.93 -17.28 -7.65
CA GLY A 299 10.00 -16.73 -8.47
C GLY A 299 11.18 -17.67 -8.58
N GLY A 300 12.27 -17.15 -9.12
CA GLY A 300 13.55 -17.82 -9.19
C GLY A 300 14.66 -16.81 -9.40
N ASN A 301 15.89 -17.27 -9.19
CA ASN A 301 17.08 -16.49 -9.47
C ASN A 301 18.07 -17.34 -10.29
N LYS A 302 19.05 -16.68 -10.89
CA LYS A 302 20.11 -17.32 -11.64
C LYS A 302 21.35 -16.44 -11.65
N LEU A 303 22.48 -17.04 -11.31
CA LEU A 303 23.81 -16.46 -11.40
C LEU A 303 24.56 -17.18 -12.54
N ASP A 304 25.03 -16.42 -13.53
CA ASP A 304 25.88 -16.92 -14.61
C ASP A 304 27.28 -16.33 -14.48
N ASN A 305 28.33 -17.16 -14.65
CA ASN A 305 29.73 -16.73 -14.61
C ASN A 305 30.27 -16.49 -16.02
N PHE A 306 31.04 -15.41 -16.20
CA PHE A 306 31.68 -15.01 -17.45
C PHE A 306 33.17 -14.70 -17.23
N PRO A 307 34.05 -15.23 -18.09
CA PRO A 307 35.49 -14.94 -18.03
C PRO A 307 35.85 -13.56 -18.60
N SER A 308 34.94 -12.94 -19.36
CA SER A 308 35.18 -11.67 -20.06
C SER A 308 34.09 -10.65 -19.76
N LEU A 309 34.51 -9.43 -19.40
CA LEU A 309 33.62 -8.29 -19.20
C LEU A 309 32.78 -7.99 -20.44
N LEU A 310 33.38 -8.15 -21.63
CA LEU A 310 32.70 -7.85 -22.89
C LEU A 310 31.51 -8.79 -23.10
N GLU A 311 31.68 -10.08 -22.81
CA GLU A 311 30.62 -11.08 -22.90
C GLU A 311 29.53 -10.83 -21.85
N ALA A 312 29.94 -10.54 -20.62
CA ALA A 312 29.01 -10.25 -19.52
C ALA A 312 28.17 -9.00 -19.82
N LYS A 313 28.78 -7.92 -20.33
CA LYS A 313 28.06 -6.71 -20.80
C LYS A 313 27.11 -7.00 -21.96
N LYS A 314 27.54 -7.82 -22.93
CA LYS A 314 26.69 -8.20 -24.07
C LYS A 314 25.45 -8.96 -23.59
N GLN A 315 25.62 -9.90 -22.66
CA GLN A 315 24.50 -10.64 -22.07
C GLN A 315 23.60 -9.75 -21.22
N PHE A 316 24.16 -8.86 -20.40
CA PHE A 316 23.41 -7.87 -19.63
C PHE A 316 22.52 -7.03 -20.56
N ASN A 317 23.10 -6.43 -21.61
CA ASN A 317 22.36 -5.62 -22.57
C ASN A 317 21.28 -6.43 -23.30
N PHE A 318 21.58 -7.68 -23.67
CA PHE A 318 20.61 -8.57 -24.30
C PHE A 318 19.41 -8.85 -23.41
N PHE A 319 19.62 -9.20 -22.13
CA PHE A 319 18.50 -9.43 -21.21
C PHE A 319 17.73 -8.16 -20.89
N TYR A 320 18.41 -7.02 -20.75
CA TYR A 320 17.74 -5.74 -20.58
C TYR A 320 16.84 -5.42 -21.78
N GLU A 321 17.35 -5.55 -23.00
CA GLU A 321 16.59 -5.31 -24.23
C GLU A 321 15.46 -6.32 -24.44
N ASP A 322 15.67 -7.61 -24.12
CA ASP A 322 14.59 -8.59 -24.14
C ASP A 322 13.50 -8.21 -23.13
N LYS A 323 13.83 -7.82 -21.90
CA LYS A 323 12.80 -7.54 -20.89
C LYS A 323 12.08 -6.21 -21.11
N THR A 324 12.77 -5.21 -21.63
CA THR A 324 12.23 -3.84 -21.74
C THR A 324 11.84 -3.43 -23.16
N GLY A 325 12.42 -4.06 -24.18
CA GLY A 325 12.34 -3.61 -25.58
C GLY A 325 13.22 -2.40 -25.89
N ASN A 326 14.07 -1.95 -24.97
CA ASN A 326 14.94 -0.78 -25.12
C ASN A 326 16.42 -1.18 -24.95
N ARG A 327 17.31 -0.49 -25.64
CA ARG A 327 18.76 -0.68 -25.47
C ARG A 327 19.22 -0.06 -24.16
N TRP A 328 20.20 -0.70 -23.51
CA TRP A 328 20.76 -0.20 -22.25
C TRP A 328 21.41 1.20 -22.38
N GLN A 329 21.98 1.51 -23.54
CA GLN A 329 22.59 2.80 -23.85
C GLN A 329 21.56 3.93 -23.92
N ASP A 330 20.33 3.62 -24.33
CA ASP A 330 19.25 4.58 -24.54
C ASP A 330 18.31 4.68 -23.32
N ARG A 331 18.72 4.12 -22.17
CA ARG A 331 17.89 4.01 -20.97
C ARG A 331 17.41 5.35 -20.41
N ASP A 332 18.16 6.43 -20.63
CA ASP A 332 17.76 7.78 -20.18
C ASP A 332 16.61 8.34 -21.02
N SER A 333 16.36 7.79 -22.21
CA SER A 333 15.24 8.09 -23.11
C SER A 333 14.30 6.90 -23.24
N PHE A 334 14.02 6.24 -22.12
CA PHE A 334 13.21 5.01 -22.08
C PHE A 334 11.81 5.20 -22.68
N VAL A 335 11.40 4.29 -23.58
CA VAL A 335 10.04 4.25 -24.13
C VAL A 335 9.38 2.93 -23.73
N LYS A 336 8.24 3.01 -23.03
CA LYS A 336 7.52 1.80 -22.63
C LYS A 336 7.00 1.04 -23.85
N VAL A 337 7.28 -0.26 -23.92
CA VAL A 337 6.83 -1.16 -24.99
C VAL A 337 5.70 -2.07 -24.48
N PRO A 338 4.62 -2.33 -25.26
CA PRO A 338 3.55 -3.23 -24.85
C PRO A 338 4.04 -4.62 -24.44
N ASN A 339 3.50 -5.16 -23.34
CA ASN A 339 3.87 -6.47 -22.76
C ASN A 339 5.32 -6.62 -22.28
N ARG A 340 6.15 -5.58 -22.36
CA ARG A 340 7.51 -5.52 -21.81
C ARG A 340 7.52 -4.79 -20.46
N MET A 341 8.56 -5.02 -19.67
CA MET A 341 8.71 -4.48 -18.32
C MET A 341 9.20 -3.03 -18.35
N TYR A 342 8.92 -2.29 -17.28
CA TYR A 342 9.31 -0.90 -17.09
C TYR A 342 10.40 -0.80 -16.01
N PRO A 343 11.50 -0.05 -16.22
CA PRO A 343 12.52 0.16 -15.21
C PRO A 343 11.98 1.05 -14.09
N ILE A 344 11.95 0.52 -12.89
CA ILE A 344 11.61 1.29 -11.70
C ILE A 344 12.89 1.98 -11.25
N ASP A 345 12.84 3.30 -11.16
CA ASP A 345 13.97 4.10 -10.70
C ASP A 345 14.13 3.92 -9.18
N VAL A 346 15.00 2.98 -8.84
CA VAL A 346 15.33 2.59 -7.48
C VAL A 346 16.74 3.10 -7.17
N ASP A 347 16.88 4.08 -6.29
CA ASP A 347 18.19 4.53 -5.82
C ASP A 347 18.77 3.46 -4.88
N PHE A 348 19.57 2.54 -5.43
CA PHE A 348 20.39 1.61 -4.67
C PHE A 348 21.59 2.31 -4.03
N GLY A 349 21.33 3.41 -3.33
CA GLY A 349 22.30 4.08 -2.48
C GLY A 349 22.84 3.15 -1.40
N GLU A 350 24.02 3.51 -0.88
CA GLU A 350 24.74 2.82 0.19
C GLU A 350 23.81 2.44 1.35
N GLU A 351 23.46 1.16 1.44
CA GLU A 351 22.96 0.55 2.67
C GLU A 351 24.17 0.28 3.57
N GLU A 352 24.66 1.30 4.25
CA GLU A 352 25.31 1.05 5.53
C GLU A 352 24.21 0.79 6.57
N GLU A 353 23.68 -0.45 6.62
CA GLU A 353 22.89 -0.89 7.78
C GLU A 353 23.70 -0.80 9.10
N THR A 354 25.00 -0.54 9.02
CA THR A 354 25.95 -0.56 10.14
C THR A 354 25.96 0.67 11.06
N LYS A 355 25.07 1.65 10.88
CA LYS A 355 24.90 2.77 11.84
C LYS A 355 23.44 3.06 12.26
N LEU A 356 22.51 2.14 12.00
CA LEU A 356 21.10 2.31 12.36
C LEU A 356 20.78 1.91 13.81
N ASP A 357 21.70 1.22 14.50
CA ASP A 357 21.60 1.03 15.94
C ASP A 357 21.92 2.36 16.64
N LEU A 358 20.89 3.02 17.15
CA LEU A 358 20.96 4.24 17.97
C LEU A 358 21.57 3.99 19.38
N ASN A 359 22.32 2.90 19.51
CA ASN A 359 22.99 2.43 20.73
C ASN A 359 24.49 2.34 20.45
N LEU A 360 25.15 3.48 20.25
CA LEU A 360 26.60 3.59 20.35
C LEU A 360 26.99 3.93 21.79
N GLU A 361 28.14 3.42 22.22
CA GLU A 361 28.70 3.52 23.57
C GLU A 361 29.16 4.94 23.96
N THR A 362 29.10 5.91 23.02
CA THR A 362 29.45 7.31 23.26
C THR A 362 28.27 8.11 23.81
N PRO A 363 28.40 8.81 24.95
CA PRO A 363 27.30 9.59 25.51
C PRO A 363 26.92 10.79 24.63
N SER A 364 25.65 10.89 24.25
CA SER A 364 25.07 12.03 23.52
C SER A 364 25.05 13.29 24.37
N LYS A 365 25.21 14.46 23.72
CA LYS A 365 25.14 15.78 24.38
C LYS A 365 23.70 16.26 24.61
N LEU A 366 22.71 15.60 24.02
CA LEU A 366 21.32 16.01 24.04
C LEU A 366 20.61 15.59 25.33
N LYS A 367 19.55 16.31 25.71
CA LYS A 367 18.68 15.93 26.83
C LYS A 367 17.99 14.59 26.54
N LYS A 368 17.76 13.76 27.57
CA LYS A 368 17.15 12.42 27.40
C LYS A 368 15.83 12.42 26.62
N GLY A 369 14.91 13.35 26.91
CA GLY A 369 13.64 13.45 26.17
C GLY A 369 13.83 13.75 24.67
N VAL A 370 14.85 14.56 24.32
CA VAL A 370 15.21 14.82 22.92
C VAL A 370 15.81 13.57 22.28
N GLN A 371 16.69 12.84 22.98
CA GLN A 371 17.23 11.58 22.47
C GLN A 371 16.10 10.56 22.19
N GLU A 372 15.11 10.44 23.08
CA GLU A 372 13.95 9.58 22.86
C GLU A 372 13.11 10.01 21.66
N LEU A 373 12.94 11.32 21.45
CA LEU A 373 12.24 11.85 20.28
C LEU A 373 12.96 11.49 18.98
N ILE A 374 14.29 11.67 18.91
CA ILE A 374 15.10 11.32 17.74
C ILE A 374 15.00 9.81 17.49
N LYS A 375 15.08 8.98 18.54
CA LYS A 375 14.88 7.52 18.44
C LYS A 375 13.50 7.14 17.92
N LEU A 376 12.47 7.92 18.25
CA LEU A 376 11.11 7.67 17.82
C LEU A 376 10.90 7.99 16.33
N ILE A 377 11.36 9.16 15.86
CA ILE A 377 11.13 9.63 14.49
C ILE A 377 12.05 8.97 13.45
N PHE A 378 13.24 8.52 13.85
CA PHE A 378 14.20 7.80 12.99
C PHE A 378 14.15 6.28 13.19
N ASN A 379 13.01 5.74 13.63
CA ASN A 379 12.86 4.30 13.83
C ASN A 379 12.56 3.57 12.51
N VAL A 380 13.57 2.88 11.97
CA VAL A 380 13.50 2.08 10.75
C VAL A 380 12.40 1.02 10.80
N ASN A 381 12.19 0.36 11.94
CA ASN A 381 11.17 -0.69 12.06
C ASN A 381 9.76 -0.11 11.95
N ASN A 382 9.53 1.08 12.51
CA ASN A 382 8.25 1.79 12.36
C ASN A 382 8.03 2.20 10.91
N MET A 383 9.08 2.65 10.21
CA MET A 383 9.00 2.96 8.78
C MET A 383 8.67 1.71 7.94
N LYS A 384 9.32 0.56 8.20
CA LYS A 384 9.00 -0.72 7.54
C LYS A 384 7.55 -1.15 7.80
N LYS A 385 7.06 -0.99 9.02
CA LYS A 385 5.68 -1.30 9.38
C LYS A 385 4.66 -0.46 8.60
N VAL A 386 4.92 0.84 8.43
CA VAL A 386 4.08 1.72 7.61
C VAL A 386 4.08 1.30 6.14
N MET A 387 5.22 0.89 5.58
CA MET A 387 5.27 0.35 4.21
C MET A 387 4.43 -0.94 4.05
N LEU A 388 4.49 -1.83 5.04
CA LEU A 388 3.67 -3.05 5.04
C LEU A 388 2.17 -2.76 5.15
N GLU A 389 1.77 -1.74 5.94
CA GLU A 389 0.38 -1.29 6.05
C GLU A 389 -0.18 -0.83 4.69
N PHE A 390 0.67 -0.25 3.84
CA PHE A 390 0.32 0.16 2.48
C PHE A 390 0.44 -0.95 1.42
N GLU A 391 0.63 -2.20 1.85
CA GLU A 391 0.75 -3.36 0.96
C GLU A 391 1.97 -3.24 0.03
N LEU A 392 3.06 -2.62 0.48
CA LEU A 392 4.29 -2.49 -0.30
C LEU A 392 5.27 -3.63 0.04
N ASP A 393 6.03 -4.07 -0.97
CA ASP A 393 7.01 -5.14 -0.81
C ASP A 393 8.30 -4.60 -0.17
N THR A 394 8.45 -4.75 1.15
CA THR A 394 9.63 -4.28 1.88
C THR A 394 10.92 -5.07 1.59
N GLU A 395 10.83 -6.28 1.02
CA GLU A 395 12.00 -7.10 0.71
C GLU A 395 12.63 -6.67 -0.62
N LYS A 396 11.78 -6.42 -1.62
CA LYS A 396 12.24 -6.02 -2.97
C LYS A 396 12.29 -4.52 -3.15
N MET A 397 11.63 -3.76 -2.27
CA MET A 397 11.73 -2.30 -2.17
C MET A 397 12.27 -1.91 -0.80
N PRO A 398 13.60 -1.82 -0.65
CA PRO A 398 14.18 -1.28 0.57
C PRO A 398 13.71 0.16 0.79
N LEU A 399 13.65 0.55 2.07
CA LEU A 399 13.27 1.90 2.50
C LEU A 399 14.01 2.99 1.71
N GLY A 400 13.27 4.03 1.30
CA GLY A 400 13.86 5.26 0.74
C GLY A 400 14.43 5.17 -0.66
N LYS A 401 14.19 4.09 -1.41
CA LYS A 401 14.78 3.92 -2.75
C LYS A 401 13.89 4.32 -3.92
N LEU A 402 12.59 4.57 -3.72
CA LEU A 402 11.75 5.12 -4.79
C LEU A 402 12.14 6.56 -5.06
N SER A 403 12.57 6.87 -6.28
CA SER A 403 12.97 8.23 -6.60
C SER A 403 11.78 9.20 -6.53
N LYS A 404 12.07 10.45 -6.17
CA LYS A 404 11.07 11.53 -6.17
C LYS A 404 10.35 11.67 -7.51
N SER A 405 11.05 11.47 -8.63
CA SER A 405 10.48 11.51 -9.98
C SER A 405 9.49 10.37 -10.23
N GLN A 406 9.75 9.18 -9.69
CA GLN A 406 8.84 8.03 -9.75
C GLN A 406 7.55 8.30 -8.96
N LEU A 407 7.66 8.87 -7.75
CA LEU A 407 6.50 9.27 -6.93
C LEU A 407 5.69 10.41 -7.59
N GLN A 408 6.36 11.38 -8.20
CA GLN A 408 5.71 12.44 -9.00
C GLN A 408 4.93 11.86 -10.19
N SER A 409 5.47 10.84 -10.85
CA SER A 409 4.78 10.14 -11.94
C SER A 409 3.55 9.38 -11.42
N ALA A 410 3.65 8.77 -10.24
CA ALA A 410 2.51 8.12 -9.58
C ALA A 410 1.38 9.12 -9.25
N TYR A 411 1.71 10.34 -8.77
CA TYR A 411 0.71 11.40 -8.57
C TYR A 411 -0.02 11.79 -9.85
N LYS A 412 0.71 11.96 -10.96
CA LYS A 412 0.09 12.29 -12.26
C LYS A 412 -0.94 11.24 -12.68
N VAL A 413 -0.63 9.96 -12.46
CA VAL A 413 -1.56 8.86 -12.74
C VAL A 413 -2.78 8.88 -11.81
N LEU A 414 -2.59 9.20 -10.52
CA LEU A 414 -3.72 9.37 -9.59
C LEU A 414 -4.61 10.57 -9.97
N ALA A 415 -4.03 11.67 -10.45
CA ALA A 415 -4.76 12.82 -11.00
C ALA A 415 -5.56 12.45 -12.25
N GLU A 416 -4.98 11.65 -13.14
CA GLU A 416 -5.69 11.12 -14.30
C GLU A 416 -6.84 10.19 -13.87
N LEU A 417 -6.61 9.25 -12.94
CA LEU A 417 -7.64 8.36 -12.42
C LEU A 417 -8.82 9.14 -11.84
N GLN A 418 -8.55 10.24 -11.13
CA GLN A 418 -9.60 11.12 -10.64
C GLN A 418 -10.44 11.70 -11.79
N GLN A 419 -9.81 12.25 -12.83
CA GLN A 419 -10.51 12.80 -13.99
C GLN A 419 -11.34 11.72 -14.72
N LEU A 420 -10.84 10.48 -14.75
CA LEU A 420 -11.57 9.34 -15.33
C LEU A 420 -12.83 8.99 -14.51
N VAL A 421 -12.77 9.07 -13.18
CA VAL A 421 -13.96 8.91 -12.31
C VAL A 421 -14.97 10.01 -12.57
N GLU A 422 -14.53 11.27 -12.60
CA GLU A 422 -15.41 12.44 -12.81
C GLU A 422 -16.08 12.44 -14.19
N SER A 423 -15.38 11.96 -15.22
CA SER A 423 -15.89 11.87 -16.59
C SER A 423 -16.63 10.55 -16.90
N ASN A 424 -16.77 9.66 -15.92
CA ASN A 424 -17.35 8.32 -16.07
C ASN A 424 -16.79 7.57 -17.29
N ALA A 425 -15.47 7.54 -17.40
CA ALA A 425 -14.77 6.99 -18.56
C ALA A 425 -14.93 5.46 -18.70
N ALA A 426 -14.59 4.93 -19.88
CA ALA A 426 -14.63 3.48 -20.10
C ALA A 426 -13.61 2.73 -19.22
N GLU A 427 -13.98 1.53 -18.75
CA GLU A 427 -13.17 0.66 -17.88
C GLU A 427 -11.74 0.41 -18.42
N ALA A 428 -11.58 0.34 -19.75
CA ALA A 428 -10.28 0.17 -20.39
C ALA A 428 -9.26 1.26 -20.01
N ARG A 429 -9.72 2.52 -19.82
CA ARG A 429 -8.85 3.63 -19.40
C ARG A 429 -8.48 3.53 -17.91
N PHE A 430 -9.38 3.04 -17.07
CA PHE A 430 -9.06 2.77 -15.67
C PHE A 430 -8.01 1.67 -15.54
N ILE A 431 -8.16 0.58 -16.28
CA ILE A 431 -7.20 -0.53 -16.33
C ILE A 431 -5.81 -0.01 -16.74
N ASP A 432 -5.78 0.84 -17.78
CA ASP A 432 -4.56 1.46 -18.26
C ASP A 432 -3.82 2.26 -17.17
N ALA A 433 -4.53 3.19 -16.54
CA ALA A 433 -3.99 4.03 -15.49
C ALA A 433 -3.62 3.22 -14.24
N CYS A 434 -4.40 2.20 -13.87
CA CYS A 434 -4.06 1.30 -12.77
C CYS A 434 -2.81 0.47 -13.07
N ASN A 435 -2.64 -0.05 -14.28
CA ASN A 435 -1.42 -0.76 -14.69
C ASN A 435 -0.19 0.15 -14.57
N ARG A 436 -0.30 1.42 -14.98
CA ARG A 436 0.75 2.43 -14.79
C ARG A 436 1.05 2.66 -13.31
N PHE A 437 0.03 2.93 -12.50
CA PHE A 437 0.19 3.21 -11.08
C PHE A 437 0.88 2.07 -10.33
N TYR A 438 0.40 0.83 -10.48
CA TYR A 438 0.98 -0.33 -9.80
C TYR A 438 2.34 -0.76 -10.34
N THR A 439 2.68 -0.38 -11.57
CA THR A 439 4.04 -0.57 -12.08
C THR A 439 4.99 0.48 -11.51
N PHE A 440 4.54 1.73 -11.37
CA PHE A 440 5.32 2.83 -10.78
C PHE A 440 5.55 2.67 -9.28
N VAL A 441 4.53 2.18 -8.58
CA VAL A 441 4.59 1.88 -7.14
C VAL A 441 4.27 0.39 -6.99
N PRO A 442 5.29 -0.48 -6.88
CA PRO A 442 5.06 -1.92 -6.76
C PRO A 442 4.32 -2.28 -5.48
N HIS A 443 3.20 -2.97 -5.62
CA HIS A 443 2.41 -3.46 -4.49
C HIS A 443 2.50 -4.98 -4.38
N SER A 444 2.41 -5.46 -3.15
CA SER A 444 2.25 -6.85 -2.78
C SER A 444 0.75 -7.17 -2.63
N PHE A 445 0.20 -7.91 -3.59
CA PHE A 445 -1.17 -8.44 -3.50
C PHE A 445 -1.20 -9.94 -3.19
N GLY A 446 -0.06 -10.51 -2.75
CA GLY A 446 0.06 -11.96 -2.59
C GLY A 446 -0.27 -12.70 -3.89
N THR A 447 -1.18 -13.67 -3.82
CA THR A 447 -1.72 -14.38 -5.00
C THR A 447 -2.92 -13.68 -5.64
N ASP A 448 -3.48 -12.67 -4.97
CA ASP A 448 -4.67 -11.97 -5.44
C ASP A 448 -4.32 -10.97 -6.54
N ASN A 449 -5.35 -10.59 -7.30
CA ASN A 449 -5.20 -9.67 -8.42
C ASN A 449 -5.07 -8.22 -7.92
N PRO A 450 -4.26 -7.38 -8.60
CA PRO A 450 -4.27 -5.95 -8.33
C PRO A 450 -5.70 -5.40 -8.48
N PRO A 451 -6.25 -4.70 -7.46
CA PRO A 451 -7.60 -4.17 -7.52
C PRO A 451 -7.68 -3.00 -8.51
N LEU A 452 -8.86 -2.78 -9.10
CA LEU A 452 -9.07 -1.60 -9.93
C LEU A 452 -9.28 -0.36 -9.05
N ILE A 453 -8.60 0.74 -9.36
CA ILE A 453 -8.78 2.02 -8.68
C ILE A 453 -9.83 2.83 -9.47
N ASN A 454 -11.09 2.71 -9.08
CA ASN A 454 -12.22 3.34 -9.78
C ASN A 454 -13.14 4.17 -8.86
N ASP A 455 -12.71 4.39 -7.61
CA ASP A 455 -13.49 5.10 -6.60
C ASP A 455 -12.67 6.22 -5.95
N LEU A 456 -13.33 7.32 -5.60
CA LEU A 456 -12.68 8.50 -5.02
C LEU A 456 -12.07 8.20 -3.64
N GLU A 457 -12.65 7.34 -2.81
CA GLU A 457 -12.06 6.96 -1.52
C GLU A 457 -10.80 6.12 -1.70
N LEU A 458 -10.79 5.20 -2.67
CA LEU A 458 -9.58 4.43 -3.01
C LEU A 458 -8.47 5.35 -3.52
N ILE A 459 -8.80 6.32 -4.38
CA ILE A 459 -7.86 7.33 -4.85
C ILE A 459 -7.29 8.13 -3.67
N LYS A 460 -8.15 8.62 -2.75
CA LYS A 460 -7.72 9.31 -1.51
C LYS A 460 -6.73 8.49 -0.69
N LYS A 461 -7.01 7.20 -0.47
CA LYS A 461 -6.09 6.30 0.26
C LYS A 461 -4.75 6.14 -0.44
N LYS A 462 -4.75 6.05 -1.78
CA LYS A 462 -3.51 5.95 -2.56
C LYS A 462 -2.73 7.26 -2.61
N ILE A 463 -3.38 8.41 -2.53
CA ILE A 463 -2.72 9.72 -2.36
C ILE A 463 -2.03 9.78 -1.01
N GLU A 464 -2.75 9.46 0.07
CA GLU A 464 -2.18 9.42 1.43
C GLU A 464 -0.96 8.50 1.48
N MET A 465 -1.03 7.33 0.83
CA MET A 465 0.10 6.42 0.71
C MET A 465 1.31 7.09 0.03
N VAL A 466 1.13 7.72 -1.13
CA VAL A 466 2.23 8.38 -1.86
C VAL A 466 2.80 9.56 -1.08
N ASP A 467 1.96 10.34 -0.39
CA ASP A 467 2.37 11.42 0.52
C ASP A 467 3.31 10.87 1.61
N ASN A 468 2.91 9.79 2.28
CA ASN A 468 3.73 9.15 3.31
C ASN A 468 5.04 8.56 2.75
N LEU A 469 5.02 7.97 1.56
CA LEU A 469 6.24 7.46 0.91
C LEU A 469 7.24 8.56 0.60
N MET A 470 6.75 9.74 0.19
CA MET A 470 7.60 10.91 -0.05
C MET A 470 8.26 11.42 1.25
N GLU A 471 7.53 11.41 2.37
CA GLU A 471 8.10 11.77 3.68
C GLU A 471 9.12 10.72 4.17
N LEU A 472 8.85 9.43 3.93
CA LEU A 472 9.78 8.34 4.24
C LEU A 472 11.08 8.43 3.43
N GLU A 473 10.99 8.79 2.14
CA GLU A 473 12.17 9.02 1.29
C GLU A 473 13.06 10.14 1.86
N VAL A 474 12.44 11.26 2.26
CA VAL A 474 13.16 12.36 2.91
C VAL A 474 13.80 11.90 4.22
N ALA A 475 13.04 11.21 5.07
CA ALA A 475 13.53 10.71 6.35
C ALA A 475 14.75 9.79 6.16
N TYR A 476 14.68 8.88 5.19
CA TYR A 476 15.78 7.96 4.88
C TYR A 476 17.02 8.69 4.34
N ASN A 477 16.84 9.67 3.45
CA ASN A 477 17.94 10.49 2.94
C ASN A 477 18.64 11.27 4.07
N LEU A 478 17.90 11.77 5.05
CA LEU A 478 18.47 12.41 6.23
C LEU A 478 19.25 11.42 7.10
N MET A 479 18.78 10.16 7.20
CA MET A 479 19.48 9.12 7.93
C MET A 479 20.80 8.74 7.27
N LYS A 480 20.85 8.71 5.94
CA LYS A 480 22.07 8.37 5.19
C LYS A 480 23.12 9.48 5.24
N ALA A 481 22.70 10.74 5.36
CA ALA A 481 23.60 11.88 5.38
C ALA A 481 24.37 12.06 6.71
N THR A 482 24.22 11.17 7.69
CA THR A 482 24.86 11.31 8.99
C THR A 482 26.30 10.76 9.00
N GLY A 483 27.24 11.65 9.34
CA GLY A 483 28.61 11.31 9.71
C GLY A 483 28.91 11.89 11.10
N GLY A 484 29.51 11.10 11.99
CA GLY A 484 29.88 11.53 13.35
C GLY A 484 30.05 10.37 14.34
N ASP A 485 30.61 10.69 15.51
CA ASP A 485 30.93 9.73 16.59
C ASP A 485 29.70 9.20 17.35
N ASN A 486 28.60 9.97 17.37
CA ASN A 486 27.31 9.57 17.94
C ASN A 486 26.20 9.72 16.90
N THR A 487 25.48 8.63 16.61
CA THR A 487 24.44 8.57 15.57
C THR A 487 23.22 9.43 15.88
N ILE A 488 22.83 9.54 17.16
CA ILE A 488 21.67 10.36 17.59
C ILE A 488 21.95 11.84 17.36
N ASP A 489 23.14 12.31 17.75
CA ASP A 489 23.54 13.71 17.58
C ASP A 489 23.65 14.06 16.08
N GLY A 490 24.21 13.15 15.28
CA GLY A 490 24.24 13.31 13.82
C GLY A 490 22.84 13.41 13.19
N HIS A 491 21.89 12.56 13.60
CA HIS A 491 20.50 12.64 13.12
C HIS A 491 19.82 13.94 13.57
N TYR A 492 20.08 14.40 14.79
CA TYR A 492 19.57 15.67 15.30
C TYR A 492 20.05 16.86 14.46
N ASP A 493 21.35 16.91 14.13
CA ASP A 493 21.93 17.98 13.33
C ASP A 493 21.33 18.05 11.91
N GLN A 494 21.00 16.90 11.32
CA GLN A 494 20.34 16.84 10.00
C GLN A 494 18.93 17.42 10.00
N LEU A 495 18.24 17.45 11.15
CA LEU A 495 16.93 18.11 11.26
C LEU A 495 17.03 19.63 11.12
N LYS A 496 18.22 20.23 11.30
CA LYS A 496 18.43 21.69 11.21
C LYS A 496 17.41 22.47 12.05
N THR A 497 17.13 21.94 13.25
CA THR A 497 16.08 22.42 14.13
C THR A 497 16.56 22.34 15.57
N GLU A 498 16.45 23.45 16.28
CA GLU A 498 16.70 23.48 17.72
C GLU A 498 15.46 22.94 18.45
N ILE A 499 15.66 21.93 19.28
CA ILE A 499 14.61 21.29 20.08
C ILE A 499 14.97 21.42 21.55
N ASP A 500 14.08 22.04 22.33
CA ASP A 500 14.20 22.09 23.78
C ASP A 500 12.96 21.48 24.46
N ILE A 501 13.08 21.07 25.72
CA ILE A 501 11.99 20.47 26.50
C ILE A 501 11.33 21.59 27.32
N LEU A 502 10.01 21.73 27.17
CA LEU A 502 9.22 22.68 27.95
C LEU A 502 9.06 22.15 29.38
N ASP A 503 9.36 22.97 30.37
CA ASP A 503 9.21 22.58 31.78
C ASP A 503 7.74 22.29 32.11
N HIS A 504 7.49 21.13 32.71
CA HIS A 504 6.17 20.66 33.10
C HIS A 504 5.49 21.56 34.15
N LYS A 505 6.28 22.38 34.87
CA LYS A 505 5.77 23.35 35.86
C LYS A 505 5.47 24.73 35.26
N SER A 506 5.79 24.95 33.98
CA SER A 506 5.58 26.24 33.33
C SER A 506 4.09 26.52 33.07
N GLU A 507 3.72 27.80 33.08
CA GLU A 507 2.36 28.25 32.71
C GLU A 507 2.01 27.86 31.26
N GLU A 508 3.00 27.87 30.36
CA GLU A 508 2.83 27.45 28.96
C GLU A 508 2.45 25.96 28.85
N PHE A 509 3.05 25.09 29.68
CA PHE A 509 2.72 23.66 29.67
C PHE A 509 1.30 23.40 30.17
N GLU A 510 0.88 24.10 31.22
CA GLU A 510 -0.50 24.03 31.73
C GLU A 510 -1.53 24.59 30.74
N MET A 511 -1.19 25.67 30.03
CA MET A 511 -2.00 26.17 28.92
C MET A 511 -2.19 25.10 27.84
N ILE A 512 -1.12 24.44 27.41
CA ILE A 512 -1.17 23.40 26.38
C ILE A 512 -1.99 22.20 26.86
N LYS A 513 -1.80 21.72 28.09
CA LYS A 513 -2.65 20.68 28.68
C LYS A 513 -4.12 21.06 28.68
N LYS A 514 -4.44 22.30 29.08
CA LYS A 514 -5.80 22.82 29.08
C LYS A 514 -6.37 22.85 27.66
N TYR A 515 -5.57 23.26 26.68
CA TYR A 515 -5.96 23.27 25.28
C TYR A 515 -6.28 21.86 24.76
N VAL A 516 -5.41 20.88 25.05
CA VAL A 516 -5.65 19.45 24.73
C VAL A 516 -6.93 18.94 25.40
N LYS A 517 -7.13 19.24 26.69
CA LYS A 517 -8.29 18.76 27.44
C LYS A 517 -9.61 19.35 26.93
N ASN A 518 -9.65 20.65 26.66
CA ASN A 518 -10.88 21.35 26.34
C ASN A 518 -11.35 21.13 24.90
N THR A 519 -10.42 20.86 23.97
CA THR A 519 -10.72 20.77 22.54
C THR A 519 -10.75 19.33 22.01
N HIS A 520 -10.93 18.37 22.92
CA HIS A 520 -11.23 16.99 22.54
C HIS A 520 -12.70 16.88 22.13
N ALA A 521 -12.94 16.67 20.84
CA ALA A 521 -14.28 16.54 20.26
C ALA A 521 -15.10 15.41 20.88
N ALA A 522 -16.39 15.67 21.14
CA ALA A 522 -17.31 14.70 21.72
C ALA A 522 -17.54 13.45 20.84
N THR A 523 -17.45 13.60 19.51
CA THR A 523 -17.61 12.49 18.55
C THR A 523 -16.37 11.58 18.48
N HIS A 524 -15.22 12.03 19.00
CA HIS A 524 -13.97 11.26 18.99
C HIS A 524 -13.72 10.60 20.36
N SER A 525 -14.74 9.90 20.88
CA SER A 525 -14.72 9.30 22.23
C SER A 525 -13.97 7.97 22.34
N ASN A 526 -13.59 7.36 21.20
CA ASN A 526 -12.91 6.06 21.14
C ASN A 526 -11.52 6.04 21.82
N TYR A 527 -10.94 7.21 22.09
CA TYR A 527 -9.67 7.34 22.79
C TYR A 527 -9.63 8.60 23.63
N LYS A 528 -8.79 8.58 24.68
CA LYS A 528 -8.41 9.76 25.46
C LYS A 528 -6.97 10.13 25.19
N LEU A 529 -6.69 11.42 25.22
CA LEU A 529 -5.36 11.97 24.99
C LEU A 529 -4.66 12.31 26.32
N SER A 530 -3.40 11.91 26.45
CA SER A 530 -2.53 12.27 27.57
C SER A 530 -1.26 12.91 27.00
N VAL A 531 -0.94 14.12 27.44
CA VAL A 531 0.33 14.78 27.11
C VAL A 531 1.45 14.10 27.91
N ASP A 532 2.50 13.65 27.23
CA ASP A 532 3.68 13.00 27.83
C ASP A 532 4.80 14.05 27.99
N GLU A 533 5.26 14.60 26.85
CA GLU A 533 6.26 15.68 26.80
C GLU A 533 5.85 16.74 25.78
N VAL A 534 6.31 17.97 26.00
CA VAL A 534 6.15 19.09 25.06
C VAL A 534 7.54 19.63 24.74
N PHE A 535 7.86 19.66 23.45
CA PHE A 535 9.10 20.19 22.92
C PHE A 535 8.85 21.58 22.32
N ILE A 536 9.76 22.51 22.61
CA ILE A 536 9.84 23.81 21.94
C ILE A 536 10.65 23.60 20.66
N ILE A 537 10.08 23.99 19.53
CA ILE A 537 10.66 23.79 18.21
C ILE A 537 11.07 25.14 17.63
N LYS A 538 12.32 25.24 17.17
CA LYS A 538 12.83 26.39 16.42
C LYS A 538 13.57 25.92 15.19
N ARG A 539 12.90 25.92 14.05
CA ARG A 539 13.46 25.51 12.77
C ARG A 539 14.40 26.57 12.20
N GLN A 540 15.52 26.14 11.60
CA GLN A 540 16.47 27.06 10.97
C GLN A 540 15.81 27.85 9.83
N GLY A 541 15.85 29.18 9.92
CA GLY A 541 15.33 30.08 8.87
C GLY A 541 13.82 30.30 8.87
N GLU A 542 13.04 29.54 9.64
CA GLU A 542 11.58 29.66 9.68
C GLU A 542 11.12 31.00 10.24
N GLU A 543 11.77 31.49 11.31
CA GLU A 543 11.47 32.82 11.88
C GLU A 543 11.72 33.95 10.87
N LYS A 544 12.78 33.85 10.06
CA LYS A 544 13.10 34.82 9.02
C LYS A 544 12.02 34.81 7.93
N ARG A 545 11.59 33.61 7.51
CA ARG A 545 10.52 33.41 6.51
C ARG A 545 9.16 33.91 7.02
N TYR A 546 8.86 33.72 8.29
CA TYR A 546 7.60 34.14 8.92
C TYR A 546 7.54 35.64 9.26
N LYS A 547 8.69 36.33 9.29
CA LYS A 547 8.80 37.76 9.63
C LYS A 547 7.79 38.68 8.90
N PRO A 548 7.50 38.52 7.59
CA PRO A 548 6.49 39.34 6.90
C PRO A 548 5.09 39.19 7.48
N PHE A 549 4.75 38.00 7.98
CA PHE A 549 3.42 37.64 8.48
C PHE A 549 3.21 37.98 9.97
N ARG A 550 4.28 38.33 10.72
CA ARG A 550 4.15 38.83 12.10
C ARG A 550 3.27 40.07 12.24
N LYS A 551 3.18 40.88 11.17
CA LYS A 551 2.32 42.08 11.14
C LYS A 551 0.89 41.76 10.72
N LEU A 552 0.64 40.59 10.13
CA LEU A 552 -0.69 40.17 9.71
C LEU A 552 -1.55 39.91 10.95
N HIS A 553 -2.80 40.37 10.95
CA HIS A 553 -3.74 40.16 12.04
C HIS A 553 -4.24 38.69 12.06
N ASN A 554 -5.05 38.33 13.07
CA ASN A 554 -5.66 36.99 13.18
C ASN A 554 -4.63 35.86 13.11
N ARG A 555 -3.64 35.90 14.01
CA ARG A 555 -2.66 34.83 14.18
C ARG A 555 -3.17 33.88 15.24
N LYS A 556 -3.29 32.61 14.92
CA LYS A 556 -3.80 31.59 15.84
C LYS A 556 -2.77 30.49 16.04
N LEU A 557 -2.72 29.95 17.26
CA LEU A 557 -1.99 28.73 17.57
C LEU A 557 -2.92 27.54 17.28
N LEU A 558 -2.60 26.75 16.26
CA LEU A 558 -3.48 25.68 15.75
C LEU A 558 -2.78 24.32 15.68
N TRP A 559 -3.59 23.26 15.73
CA TRP A 559 -3.15 21.87 15.75
C TRP A 559 -2.91 21.34 14.33
N HIS A 560 -1.79 20.63 14.15
CA HIS A 560 -1.54 19.80 12.98
C HIS A 560 -1.07 18.42 13.43
N GLY A 561 -1.68 17.37 12.90
CA GLY A 561 -1.32 15.98 13.19
C GLY A 561 -0.85 15.28 11.93
N SER A 562 0.10 14.36 12.09
CA SER A 562 0.65 13.54 11.01
C SER A 562 1.20 12.25 11.60
N ARG A 563 1.46 11.24 10.77
CA ARG A 563 2.11 10.00 11.22
C ARG A 563 3.48 10.30 11.81
N THR A 564 3.87 9.57 12.85
CA THR A 564 5.17 9.73 13.53
C THR A 564 6.37 9.67 12.56
N THR A 565 6.28 8.85 11.52
CA THR A 565 7.32 8.70 10.48
C THR A 565 7.57 9.97 9.66
N ASN A 566 6.58 10.87 9.57
CA ASN A 566 6.69 12.07 8.74
C ASN A 566 7.41 13.21 9.46
N TYR A 567 7.56 13.12 10.78
CA TYR A 567 8.14 14.20 11.58
C TYR A 567 9.63 14.45 11.29
N ALA A 568 10.38 13.45 10.80
CA ALA A 568 11.75 13.69 10.32
C ALA A 568 11.77 14.66 9.12
N GLY A 569 10.86 14.47 8.16
CA GLY A 569 10.67 15.38 7.02
C GLY A 569 10.11 16.73 7.44
N ILE A 570 9.09 16.75 8.31
CA ILE A 570 8.46 17.99 8.78
C ILE A 570 9.42 18.82 9.65
N LEU A 571 10.28 18.21 10.46
CA LEU A 571 11.28 18.92 11.27
C LEU A 571 12.51 19.34 10.46
N SER A 572 12.82 18.71 9.33
CA SER A 572 13.91 19.19 8.45
C SER A 572 13.46 20.27 7.46
N GLN A 573 12.35 20.06 6.76
CA GLN A 573 11.92 20.90 5.62
C GLN A 573 10.72 21.82 5.92
N GLY A 574 9.95 21.49 6.96
CA GLY A 574 8.77 22.24 7.40
C GLY A 574 7.50 21.62 6.86
N LEU A 575 6.35 22.21 7.20
CA LEU A 575 5.10 21.82 6.58
C LEU A 575 5.10 22.27 5.11
N ARG A 576 4.78 21.34 4.21
CA ARG A 576 4.81 21.52 2.76
C ARG A 576 3.40 21.45 2.20
N ILE A 577 3.19 22.14 1.09
CA ILE A 577 1.98 22.01 0.28
C ILE A 577 2.18 20.84 -0.68
N ALA A 578 1.11 20.07 -0.91
CA ALA A 578 1.12 18.98 -1.87
C ALA A 578 1.63 19.45 -3.25
N PRO A 579 2.41 18.63 -3.96
CA PRO A 579 3.00 19.02 -5.24
C PRO A 579 1.92 19.31 -6.31
N PRO A 580 2.24 20.11 -7.34
CA PRO A 580 1.28 20.44 -8.41
C PRO A 580 0.79 19.21 -9.16
N GLU A 581 1.58 18.13 -9.22
CA GLU A 581 1.21 16.85 -9.83
C GLU A 581 0.16 16.07 -9.02
N ALA A 582 0.02 16.32 -7.72
CA ALA A 582 -0.93 15.59 -6.89
C ALA A 582 -2.38 15.83 -7.37
N PRO A 583 -3.25 14.81 -7.35
CA PRO A 583 -4.68 15.00 -7.57
C PRO A 583 -5.29 16.01 -6.59
N VAL A 584 -6.45 16.55 -6.97
CA VAL A 584 -7.20 17.50 -6.14
C VAL A 584 -8.11 16.79 -5.13
N THR A 585 -8.54 15.58 -5.49
CA THR A 585 -9.31 14.69 -4.61
C THR A 585 -8.52 14.37 -3.35
N GLY A 586 -9.15 14.52 -2.19
CA GLY A 586 -8.51 14.32 -0.88
C GLY A 586 -8.25 15.62 -0.13
N TYR A 587 -8.23 16.76 -0.82
CA TYR A 587 -8.09 18.08 -0.21
C TYR A 587 -9.41 18.85 -0.30
N MET A 588 -10.14 18.97 0.82
CA MET A 588 -11.50 19.54 0.86
C MET A 588 -11.59 20.99 0.33
N PHE A 589 -10.50 21.73 0.43
CA PHE A 589 -10.37 23.15 0.07
C PHE A 589 -9.16 23.41 -0.83
N GLY A 590 -8.68 22.37 -1.51
CA GLY A 590 -7.51 22.44 -2.36
C GLY A 590 -6.16 22.36 -1.63
N LYS A 591 -5.08 22.47 -2.40
CA LYS A 591 -3.73 22.13 -1.93
C LYS A 591 -3.21 23.24 -1.02
N GLY A 592 -3.16 22.98 0.28
CA GLY A 592 -2.64 23.89 1.28
C GLY A 592 -2.19 23.14 2.53
N ILE A 593 -1.74 23.88 3.53
CA ILE A 593 -1.41 23.32 4.85
C ILE A 593 -2.66 23.40 5.73
N TYR A 594 -3.13 22.24 6.17
CA TYR A 594 -4.35 22.09 6.95
C TYR A 594 -4.07 22.11 8.45
N PHE A 595 -4.86 22.89 9.17
CA PHE A 595 -4.85 22.99 10.62
C PHE A 595 -6.27 22.87 11.19
N ALA A 596 -6.37 22.46 12.45
CA ALA A 596 -7.61 22.45 13.21
C ALA A 596 -7.45 23.20 14.53
N ASP A 597 -8.55 23.76 15.04
CA ASP A 597 -8.62 24.31 16.40
C ASP A 597 -8.98 23.24 17.45
N MET A 598 -9.51 22.10 17.01
CA MET A 598 -9.82 20.92 17.83
C MET A 598 -8.68 19.89 17.80
N VAL A 599 -8.08 19.60 18.95
CA VAL A 599 -6.93 18.68 19.06
C VAL A 599 -7.27 17.28 18.55
N SER A 600 -8.45 16.74 18.88
CA SER A 600 -8.78 15.36 18.52
C SER A 600 -9.02 15.19 17.03
N LYS A 601 -9.37 16.25 16.29
CA LYS A 601 -9.47 16.21 14.83
C LYS A 601 -8.10 16.02 14.19
N SER A 602 -7.13 16.83 14.59
CA SER A 602 -5.75 16.67 14.14
C SER A 602 -5.13 15.35 14.64
N ALA A 603 -5.49 14.89 15.84
CA ALA A 603 -4.96 13.65 16.43
C ALA A 603 -5.31 12.38 15.62
N ASN A 604 -6.43 12.37 14.88
CA ASN A 604 -6.78 11.24 14.01
C ASN A 604 -5.75 11.01 12.88
N TYR A 605 -5.03 12.06 12.46
CA TYR A 605 -3.98 11.98 11.44
C TYR A 605 -2.66 11.41 11.96
N CYS A 606 -2.55 11.15 13.28
CA CYS A 606 -1.40 10.45 13.83
C CYS A 606 -1.40 8.95 13.52
N CYS A 607 -2.56 8.40 13.11
CA CYS A 607 -2.76 6.98 12.79
C CYS A 607 -2.25 6.02 13.87
N THR A 608 -2.43 6.38 15.15
CA THR A 608 -2.06 5.52 16.29
C THR A 608 -3.01 4.32 16.40
N SER A 609 -2.61 3.33 17.20
CA SER A 609 -3.39 2.13 17.51
C SER A 609 -3.26 1.75 18.99
N SER A 610 -4.00 0.74 19.45
CA SER A 610 -3.88 0.23 20.82
C SER A 610 -2.53 -0.42 21.12
N ILE A 611 -1.88 -0.97 20.10
CA ILE A 611 -0.53 -1.55 20.21
C ILE A 611 0.53 -0.45 20.13
N ASP A 612 0.34 0.50 19.22
CA ASP A 612 1.25 1.63 18.99
C ASP A 612 0.54 2.94 19.29
N ASN A 613 0.52 3.29 20.58
CA ASN A 613 -0.34 4.32 21.13
C ASN A 613 0.35 5.67 21.35
N THR A 614 1.58 5.83 20.87
CA THR A 614 2.33 7.07 20.99
C THR A 614 2.25 7.84 19.68
N GLY A 615 1.73 9.06 19.73
CA GLY A 615 1.63 9.95 18.57
C GLY A 615 2.32 11.28 18.81
N LEU A 616 2.67 11.95 17.71
CA LEU A 616 3.26 13.28 17.70
C LEU A 616 2.28 14.29 17.12
N MET A 617 2.20 15.48 17.72
CA MET A 617 1.28 16.55 17.33
C MET A 617 1.99 17.90 17.30
N LEU A 618 1.75 18.72 16.29
CA LEU A 618 2.25 20.09 16.23
C LEU A 618 1.24 21.11 16.76
N LEU A 619 1.78 22.13 17.42
CA LEU A 619 1.16 23.43 17.56
C LEU A 619 1.99 24.45 16.80
N SER A 620 1.36 25.10 15.81
CA SER A 620 1.99 26.11 14.97
C SER A 620 1.27 27.44 15.11
N GLU A 621 2.04 28.52 15.13
CA GLU A 621 1.53 29.87 14.96
C GLU A 621 1.23 30.06 13.46
N VAL A 622 -0.04 30.24 13.13
CA VAL A 622 -0.52 30.36 11.75
C VAL A 622 -1.11 31.74 11.55
N ALA A 623 -0.54 32.48 10.59
CA ALA A 623 -1.01 33.81 10.25
C ALA A 623 -2.16 33.74 9.24
N LEU A 624 -3.39 33.69 9.75
CA LEU A 624 -4.58 33.51 8.92
C LEU A 624 -4.98 34.80 8.19
N GLY A 625 -4.77 35.96 8.82
CA GLY A 625 -5.22 37.24 8.28
C GLY A 625 -6.72 37.24 7.99
N GLU A 626 -7.08 37.87 6.88
CA GLU A 626 -8.45 37.90 6.39
C GLU A 626 -8.82 36.55 5.77
N MET A 627 -9.75 35.83 6.40
CA MET A 627 -10.14 34.47 6.03
C MET A 627 -11.27 34.45 4.99
N HIS A 628 -11.22 33.49 4.06
CA HIS A 628 -12.35 33.13 3.21
C HIS A 628 -13.14 31.99 3.86
N GLU A 629 -14.33 32.27 4.35
CA GLU A 629 -15.18 31.27 5.00
C GLU A 629 -15.96 30.43 3.98
N LEU A 630 -15.92 29.12 4.14
CA LEU A 630 -16.62 28.15 3.30
C LEU A 630 -17.38 27.15 4.18
N TYR A 631 -18.61 26.83 3.79
CA TYR A 631 -19.50 25.93 4.55
C TYR A 631 -19.64 24.54 3.92
N ASN A 632 -19.15 24.36 2.70
CA ASN A 632 -19.17 23.09 1.99
C ASN A 632 -17.81 22.88 1.32
N ALA A 633 -17.48 21.61 1.04
CA ALA A 633 -16.29 21.28 0.28
C ALA A 633 -16.28 22.04 -1.06
N SER A 634 -15.19 22.77 -1.31
CA SER A 634 -15.03 23.58 -2.51
C SER A 634 -13.54 23.68 -2.80
N TYR A 635 -13.12 23.18 -3.96
CA TYR A 635 -11.73 23.23 -4.36
C TYR A 635 -11.30 24.67 -4.68
N ILE A 636 -10.29 25.18 -3.96
CA ILE A 636 -9.75 26.53 -4.15
C ILE A 636 -8.34 26.42 -4.74
N GLU A 637 -8.17 26.92 -5.97
CA GLU A 637 -6.84 27.07 -6.58
C GLU A 637 -6.20 28.41 -6.23
N LYS A 638 -7.03 29.46 -6.17
CA LYS A 638 -6.59 30.82 -5.92
C LYS A 638 -7.52 31.51 -4.95
N LEU A 639 -6.94 32.12 -3.91
CA LEU A 639 -7.70 32.87 -2.93
C LEU A 639 -8.37 34.11 -3.57
N PRO A 640 -9.59 34.48 -3.12
CA PRO A 640 -10.20 35.74 -3.50
C PRO A 640 -9.33 36.94 -3.13
N LYS A 641 -9.47 38.06 -3.85
CA LYS A 641 -8.66 39.26 -3.62
C LYS A 641 -8.80 39.74 -2.17
N GLY A 642 -7.67 39.96 -1.51
CA GLY A 642 -7.62 40.43 -0.12
C GLY A 642 -7.77 39.34 0.94
N LYS A 643 -7.99 38.07 0.54
CA LYS A 643 -8.00 36.92 1.45
C LYS A 643 -6.61 36.29 1.52
N HIS A 644 -6.25 35.79 2.70
CA HIS A 644 -4.92 35.22 2.99
C HIS A 644 -5.00 33.73 3.38
N SER A 645 -6.17 33.23 3.74
CA SER A 645 -6.40 31.84 4.14
C SER A 645 -7.87 31.46 3.93
N VAL A 646 -8.18 30.17 4.05
CA VAL A 646 -9.56 29.64 4.05
C VAL A 646 -9.90 29.11 5.43
N LYS A 647 -11.15 29.36 5.87
CA LYS A 647 -11.77 28.72 7.03
C LYS A 647 -12.91 27.83 6.55
N GLY A 648 -12.75 26.51 6.68
CA GLY A 648 -13.87 25.59 6.61
C GLY A 648 -14.68 25.71 7.90
N VAL A 649 -15.89 26.24 7.83
CA VAL A 649 -16.71 26.52 9.02
C VAL A 649 -17.42 25.25 9.46
N GLY A 650 -17.07 24.74 10.63
CA GLY A 650 -17.70 23.57 11.25
C GLY A 650 -18.96 23.89 12.06
N ARG A 651 -19.70 22.85 12.43
CA ARG A 651 -20.83 22.94 13.37
C ARG A 651 -20.39 23.24 14.80
N THR A 652 -19.20 22.79 15.17
CA THR A 652 -18.61 22.98 16.49
C THR A 652 -17.29 23.73 16.40
N GLU A 653 -17.12 24.75 17.25
CA GLU A 653 -15.85 25.46 17.43
C GLU A 653 -15.54 25.66 18.92
N PRO A 654 -14.27 25.87 19.31
CA PRO A 654 -13.94 26.27 20.67
C PRO A 654 -14.62 27.59 21.04
N ASP A 655 -15.24 27.66 22.22
CA ASP A 655 -15.90 28.89 22.70
C ASP A 655 -14.95 30.10 22.60
N PRO A 656 -15.28 31.11 21.77
CA PRO A 656 -14.46 32.30 21.61
C PRO A 656 -14.17 33.02 22.93
N LYS A 657 -15.07 32.94 23.92
CA LYS A 657 -14.89 33.54 25.26
C LYS A 657 -13.75 32.88 26.05
N GLY A 658 -13.41 31.63 25.72
CA GLY A 658 -12.29 30.90 26.30
C GLY A 658 -10.96 31.13 25.61
N THR A 659 -10.91 31.96 24.56
CA THR A 659 -9.68 32.30 23.84
C THR A 659 -8.78 33.16 24.70
N ILE A 660 -7.49 32.80 24.75
CA ILE A 660 -6.47 33.64 25.39
C ILE A 660 -5.54 34.24 24.32
N SER A 661 -4.91 35.36 24.63
CA SER A 661 -3.90 35.99 23.77
C SER A 661 -2.52 35.89 24.42
N LEU A 662 -1.54 35.39 23.68
CA LEU A 662 -0.14 35.36 24.10
C LEU A 662 0.49 36.77 24.03
N LYS A 663 1.69 36.93 24.60
CA LYS A 663 2.43 38.20 24.61
C LYS A 663 2.68 38.77 23.21
N ASP A 664 2.82 37.89 22.22
CA ASP A 664 3.01 38.25 20.82
C ASP A 664 1.68 38.48 20.06
N LYS A 665 0.54 38.57 20.76
CA LYS A 665 -0.82 38.72 20.21
C LYS A 665 -1.31 37.52 19.40
N THR A 666 -0.68 36.35 19.53
CA THR A 666 -1.22 35.10 18.98
C THR A 666 -2.40 34.63 19.84
N GLU A 667 -3.50 34.30 19.21
CA GLU A 667 -4.69 33.75 19.86
C GLU A 667 -4.57 32.24 20.05
N VAL A 668 -4.93 31.75 21.23
CA VAL A 668 -5.02 30.31 21.53
C VAL A 668 -6.49 29.97 21.82
N PRO A 669 -7.21 29.38 20.86
CA PRO A 669 -8.64 29.08 21.00
C PRO A 669 -8.86 27.82 21.85
N LEU A 670 -8.55 27.91 23.15
CA LEU A 670 -8.61 26.79 24.11
C LEU A 670 -9.93 26.66 24.87
N GLY A 671 -10.99 27.32 24.38
CA GLY A 671 -12.36 27.17 24.88
C GLY A 671 -12.88 25.74 24.74
N LYS A 672 -13.95 25.41 25.47
CA LYS A 672 -14.65 24.13 25.24
C LYS A 672 -15.43 24.21 23.94
N GLY A 673 -15.59 23.07 23.24
CA GLY A 673 -16.39 23.02 22.02
C GLY A 673 -17.84 23.43 22.29
N ILE A 674 -18.34 24.40 21.52
CA ILE A 674 -19.75 24.83 21.50
C ILE A 674 -20.32 24.61 20.10
N GLU A 675 -21.60 24.28 20.03
CA GLU A 675 -22.31 24.20 18.75
C GLU A 675 -22.75 25.59 18.31
N LEU A 676 -22.51 25.89 17.04
CA LEU A 676 -22.87 27.16 16.42
C LEU A 676 -24.26 27.06 15.77
N GLU A 677 -25.19 27.91 16.18
CA GLU A 677 -26.55 27.91 15.61
C GLU A 677 -26.58 28.30 14.13
N ARG A 678 -25.65 29.16 13.69
CA ARG A 678 -25.58 29.69 12.32
C ARG A 678 -25.03 28.69 11.30
N SER A 679 -24.44 27.58 11.75
CA SER A 679 -23.77 26.58 10.91
C SER A 679 -24.62 25.34 10.65
N LYS A 680 -25.95 25.36 10.82
CA LYS A 680 -26.80 24.18 10.54
C LYS A 680 -26.67 23.66 9.09
N ASN A 681 -26.27 24.52 8.15
CA ASN A 681 -26.11 24.19 6.73
C ASN A 681 -24.67 23.80 6.32
N THR A 682 -23.74 23.64 7.26
CA THR A 682 -22.38 23.17 6.92
C THR A 682 -22.29 21.64 6.86
N SER A 683 -21.49 21.16 5.91
CA SER A 683 -21.12 19.74 5.79
C SER A 683 -20.00 19.33 6.77
N LEU A 684 -19.37 20.29 7.47
CA LEU A 684 -18.22 20.04 8.35
C LEU A 684 -18.64 19.95 9.82
N LEU A 685 -18.19 18.92 10.55
CA LEU A 685 -18.46 18.85 12.00
C LEU A 685 -17.64 19.85 12.81
N TYR A 686 -16.40 20.12 12.40
CA TYR A 686 -15.44 20.96 13.09
C TYR A 686 -14.71 21.87 12.11
N ASN A 687 -14.19 23.00 12.60
CA ASN A 687 -13.45 23.94 11.77
C ASN A 687 -12.20 23.33 11.12
N GLU A 688 -11.79 23.93 10.01
CA GLU A 688 -10.47 23.75 9.36
C GLU A 688 -9.92 25.11 8.95
N TYR A 689 -8.60 25.25 9.07
CA TYR A 689 -7.89 26.44 8.63
C TYR A 689 -6.83 26.03 7.63
N ILE A 690 -6.86 26.65 6.45
CA ILE A 690 -5.99 26.30 5.33
C ILE A 690 -5.23 27.54 4.91
N VAL A 691 -3.90 27.41 4.88
CA VAL A 691 -2.99 28.41 4.30
C VAL A 691 -2.34 27.88 3.04
N TYR A 692 -2.16 28.74 2.05
CA TYR A 692 -1.65 28.40 0.73
C TYR A 692 -0.22 28.94 0.49
N ASP A 693 0.40 29.47 1.55
CA ASP A 693 1.81 29.86 1.59
C ASP A 693 2.47 29.24 2.82
N VAL A 694 3.54 28.48 2.60
CA VAL A 694 4.35 27.84 3.65
C VAL A 694 4.97 28.88 4.61
N ALA A 695 5.12 30.13 4.18
CA ALA A 695 5.66 31.21 4.98
C ALA A 695 4.66 31.77 6.01
N GLN A 696 3.37 31.44 5.90
CA GLN A 696 2.34 31.79 6.90
C GLN A 696 2.37 30.91 8.16
N VAL A 697 3.25 29.93 8.21
CA VAL A 697 3.34 28.94 9.29
C VAL A 697 4.67 29.07 10.02
N ASN A 698 4.61 29.05 11.35
CA ASN A 698 5.75 29.01 12.23
C ASN A 698 5.51 27.96 13.32
N ILE A 699 6.26 26.85 13.29
CA ILE A 699 6.09 25.75 14.24
C ILE A 699 6.63 26.18 15.60
N LYS A 700 5.82 26.03 16.66
CA LYS A 700 6.21 26.46 18.01
C LYS A 700 6.47 25.29 18.94
N TYR A 701 5.56 24.32 18.94
CA TYR A 701 5.62 23.19 19.84
C TYR A 701 5.37 21.88 19.11
N LEU A 702 6.04 20.84 19.58
CA LEU A 702 5.80 19.45 19.22
C LEU A 702 5.42 18.70 20.49
N LEU A 703 4.28 18.02 20.50
CA LEU A 703 3.76 17.30 21.64
C LEU A 703 3.92 15.80 21.39
N LYS A 704 4.52 15.11 22.35
CA LYS A 704 4.47 13.65 22.45
C LYS A 704 3.27 13.28 23.30
N MET A 705 2.36 12.50 22.73
CA MET A 705 1.06 12.20 23.35
C MET A 705 0.80 10.70 23.35
N LYS A 706 0.15 10.22 24.42
CA LYS A 706 -0.33 8.83 24.54
C LYS A 706 -1.84 8.77 24.30
N PHE A 707 -2.24 7.90 23.39
CA PHE A 707 -3.62 7.59 23.02
C PHE A 707 -4.13 6.43 23.86
N ARG A 708 -5.06 6.70 24.77
CA ARG A 708 -5.68 5.67 25.62
C ARG A 708 -7.00 5.23 25.01
N TYR A 709 -6.96 4.18 24.19
CA TYR A 709 -8.14 3.60 23.55
C TYR A 709 -9.08 3.00 24.61
N GLN A 710 -10.37 3.27 24.46
CA GLN A 710 -11.43 2.72 25.30
C GLN A 710 -12.22 1.72 24.45
N TYR A 711 -12.30 0.47 24.90
CA TYR A 711 -12.97 -0.62 24.19
C TYR A 711 -14.30 -0.99 24.83
#